data_AF-A0A210QJ33-F1
#
_entry.id   AF-A0A210QJ33-F1
#
_cell.length_a   1.000
_cell.length_b   1.000
_cell.length_c   1.000
_cell.angle_alpha   90.00
_cell.angle_beta   90.00
_cell.angle_gamma   90.00
#
_symmetry.space_group_name_H-M   'P 1'
#
loop_
_entity.id
_entity.type
_entity.pdbx_description
1 polymer ?
#
loop_
_entity_poly.entity_id
_entity_poly.type
_entity_poly.pdbx_seq_one_letter_code
_entity_poly.pdbx_strand_id
1 'polypeptide(L)'
;MEDTGSETLKQQFQLLQEQQQKKLQRRKQRQDQKEKSSVQKPAAPPTFGVEDQLDLKLADPVPKGSSYLSEELVEHLNQQIRELKDENGRVYKLLSEKDFELRNMKKKREEDKSGASGLTNETAATKIVELSKKVRELTSEMEVERTKSKQLARKCMDLSNQISSIPQEARSMMGSAVSLRLQAEEKSEDQVDVKAIQDKLKQTESKVSDYRNQISSLKQELKIVNKVLSQEIGDNVNVQSLLNTNSSWRGRSQQILGLQARLEDLRAQLASKTKPEGDLEKDMMGMTSSRRRTADDRHREQLRKLDKERKESQEKQANELKALEEEHEALKTKLDASKTRNKVLANEIKSMKGQMQTCIQKGHHDDELIEALMRQQSKLQKLLEESGSDKMVNSQQAEAQLKHMSMKAQQDSNIVQQLKVIVTEKESKVHQLEDEIRQLKRNHLHKAQEEGVSQLFQHVDNRPPSSIPSSRPMTCDNNIELDFTVSSVTPTQSRLSERPPSGMKDRPLSSAMDRPLTSNSMLDSSRVPSRKSARTPTNNHADRQAIADLTYQCQEYHTVMQATEVERDRLSELVQVVQNRMTEQTERLTELQNELVQQRRKNALLEKQIGKNKVESQNMINKSSSAVPRGRKQTPGRASSQSTMSANPLSSSMMGKDMLGAMDEEDIDTMNIEEVKTNLEIQRDENEALKTALQSTLKAKDEDLQSYYNIMEETKKVFLQALRQYKQNVTGT
;
A
#
# COMPACT_ATOMS: atom_id res chain seq x y z
N MET A 1 -32.09 -7.97 50.92
CA MET A 1 -31.23 -6.76 50.99
C MET A 1 -31.25 -6.11 49.61
N GLU A 2 -32.36 -5.47 49.22
CA GLU A 2 -32.60 -5.12 47.80
C GLU A 2 -32.91 -3.62 47.57
N ASP A 3 -33.26 -2.88 48.63
CA ASP A 3 -33.75 -1.49 48.52
C ASP A 3 -32.64 -0.47 48.21
N THR A 4 -31.41 -0.73 48.66
CA THR A 4 -30.27 0.20 48.52
C THR A 4 -29.89 0.50 47.06
N GLY A 5 -30.14 -0.45 46.15
CA GLY A 5 -29.95 -0.24 44.71
C GLY A 5 -30.97 0.74 44.12
N SER A 6 -32.25 0.61 44.52
CA SER A 6 -33.35 1.49 44.13
C SER A 6 -33.09 2.92 44.59
N GLU A 7 -32.73 3.09 45.87
CA GLU A 7 -32.46 4.39 46.46
C GLU A 7 -31.23 5.08 45.83
N THR A 8 -30.15 4.34 45.56
CA THR A 8 -28.97 4.85 44.86
C THR A 8 -29.31 5.34 43.45
N LEU A 9 -30.12 4.60 42.70
CA LEU A 9 -30.53 4.98 41.34
C LEU A 9 -31.44 6.23 41.35
N LYS A 10 -32.33 6.33 42.34
CA LYS A 10 -33.20 7.49 42.57
C LYS A 10 -32.39 8.74 42.94
N GLN A 11 -31.35 8.61 43.77
CA GLN A 11 -30.41 9.69 44.07
C GLN A 11 -29.64 10.14 42.81
N GLN A 12 -29.14 9.22 41.98
CA GLN A 12 -28.48 9.58 40.72
C GLN A 12 -29.41 10.32 39.76
N PHE A 13 -30.68 9.91 39.66
CA PHE A 13 -31.67 10.60 38.82
C PHE A 13 -31.97 12.02 39.33
N GLN A 14 -32.12 12.18 40.66
CA GLN A 14 -32.28 13.49 41.30
C GLN A 14 -31.10 14.43 40.99
N LEU A 15 -29.87 13.92 41.09
CA LEU A 15 -28.63 14.67 40.83
C LEU A 15 -28.51 15.08 39.34
N LEU A 16 -28.95 14.21 38.43
CA LEU A 16 -29.03 14.51 37.00
C LEU A 16 -30.08 15.60 36.71
N GLN A 17 -31.24 15.54 37.36
CA GLN A 17 -32.31 16.53 37.21
C GLN A 17 -31.88 17.90 37.76
N GLU A 18 -31.23 17.96 38.93
CA GLU A 18 -30.65 19.21 39.46
C GLU A 18 -29.60 19.76 38.49
N GLN A 19 -28.71 18.92 37.93
CA GLN A 19 -27.71 19.36 36.98
C GLN A 19 -28.33 19.97 35.71
N GLN A 20 -29.46 19.45 35.22
CA GLN A 20 -30.22 20.04 34.11
C GLN A 20 -30.82 21.39 34.49
N GLN A 21 -31.46 21.52 35.66
CA GLN A 21 -32.00 22.80 36.14
C GLN A 21 -30.88 23.85 36.30
N LYS A 22 -29.72 23.47 36.83
CA LYS A 22 -28.53 24.32 37.02
C LYS A 22 -27.93 24.79 35.69
N LYS A 23 -27.96 23.93 34.66
CA LYS A 23 -27.62 24.29 33.26
C LYS A 23 -28.63 25.29 32.68
N LEU A 24 -29.93 25.10 32.94
CA LEU A 24 -31.00 25.99 32.47
C LEU A 24 -30.90 27.38 33.11
N GLN A 25 -30.68 27.45 34.43
CA GLN A 25 -30.45 28.70 35.16
C GLN A 25 -29.21 29.43 34.66
N ARG A 26 -28.07 28.73 34.45
CA ARG A 26 -26.86 29.33 33.85
C ARG A 26 -27.09 29.85 32.43
N ARG A 27 -27.96 29.21 31.64
CA ARG A 27 -28.35 29.70 30.31
C ARG A 27 -29.22 30.96 30.40
N LYS A 28 -30.17 31.02 31.35
CA LYS A 28 -30.97 32.22 31.62
C LYS A 28 -30.09 33.38 32.10
N GLN A 29 -29.24 33.17 33.11
CA GLN A 29 -28.28 34.18 33.61
C GLN A 29 -27.37 34.73 32.49
N ARG A 30 -26.93 33.88 31.55
CA ARG A 30 -26.17 34.32 30.36
C ARG A 30 -27.00 35.12 29.36
N GLN A 31 -28.31 34.94 29.31
CA GLN A 31 -29.23 35.72 28.49
C GLN A 31 -29.54 37.06 29.17
N ASP A 32 -29.84 37.06 30.47
CA ASP A 32 -30.02 38.25 31.30
C ASP A 32 -28.76 39.16 31.30
N GLN A 33 -27.56 38.55 31.32
CA GLN A 33 -26.28 39.28 31.15
C GLN A 33 -26.11 39.83 29.73
N LYS A 34 -26.59 39.13 28.70
CA LYS A 34 -26.54 39.60 27.30
C LYS A 34 -27.43 40.82 27.10
N GLU A 35 -28.65 40.79 27.64
CA GLU A 35 -29.58 41.91 27.61
C GLU A 35 -29.01 43.10 28.39
N LYS A 36 -28.46 42.91 29.58
CA LYS A 36 -27.72 43.96 30.31
C LYS A 36 -26.50 44.51 29.55
N SER A 37 -25.84 43.71 28.72
CA SER A 37 -24.73 44.17 27.85
C SER A 37 -25.19 44.89 26.57
N SER A 38 -26.49 44.96 26.28
CA SER A 38 -27.03 45.68 25.10
C SER A 38 -27.39 47.14 25.37
N VAL A 39 -27.44 47.57 26.64
CA VAL A 39 -27.73 48.97 27.04
C VAL A 39 -26.47 49.84 27.01
N GLN A 40 -25.76 49.82 25.88
CA GLN A 40 -24.76 50.84 25.53
C GLN A 40 -24.46 50.79 24.02
N LYS A 41 -25.31 51.46 23.23
CA LYS A 41 -25.01 51.81 21.83
C LYS A 41 -25.63 53.17 21.53
N PRO A 42 -24.86 54.18 21.07
CA PRO A 42 -25.41 55.51 20.82
C PRO A 42 -26.40 55.50 19.65
N ALA A 43 -27.42 56.36 19.73
CA ALA A 43 -28.37 56.58 18.66
C ALA A 43 -27.74 57.37 17.50
N ALA A 44 -28.38 57.32 16.32
CA ALA A 44 -28.03 58.17 15.19
C ALA A 44 -28.33 59.66 15.49
N PRO A 45 -27.62 60.61 14.86
CA PRO A 45 -27.90 62.04 15.02
C PRO A 45 -29.29 62.40 14.45
N PRO A 46 -29.99 63.38 15.03
CA PRO A 46 -31.35 63.73 14.64
C PRO A 46 -31.39 64.60 13.39
N THR A 47 -32.43 64.41 12.57
CA THR A 47 -32.94 65.47 11.70
C THR A 47 -33.68 66.48 12.57
N PHE A 48 -33.15 67.70 12.71
CA PHE A 48 -33.88 68.80 13.31
C PHE A 48 -33.51 70.12 12.64
N GLY A 49 -34.49 70.78 12.02
CA GLY A 49 -34.36 72.19 11.65
C GLY A 49 -34.60 73.04 12.89
N VAL A 50 -33.83 74.11 13.06
CA VAL A 50 -34.03 75.08 14.13
C VAL A 50 -34.90 76.22 13.58
N GLU A 51 -36.04 76.48 14.23
CA GLU A 51 -36.85 77.67 13.94
C GLU A 51 -36.15 78.94 14.47
N ASP A 52 -36.34 80.04 13.74
CA ASP A 52 -35.67 81.32 14.00
C ASP A 52 -36.27 82.04 15.21
N GLN A 53 -35.53 82.06 16.34
CA GLN A 53 -35.91 82.76 17.57
C GLN A 53 -34.69 83.35 18.34
N LEU A 54 -33.71 83.95 17.66
CA LEU A 54 -32.73 84.84 18.30
C LEU A 54 -32.46 86.09 17.46
N ASP A 55 -33.12 87.20 17.84
CA ASP A 55 -33.06 88.53 17.21
C ASP A 55 -31.68 89.21 17.38
N LEU A 56 -30.68 88.68 16.67
CA LEU A 56 -29.29 89.14 16.69
C LEU A 56 -28.93 89.82 15.37
N LYS A 57 -28.87 91.15 15.44
CA LYS A 57 -28.63 92.06 14.32
C LYS A 57 -27.24 91.87 13.71
N LEU A 58 -27.12 92.18 12.41
CA LEU A 58 -25.83 92.27 11.73
C LEU A 58 -24.92 93.28 12.45
N ALA A 59 -23.63 92.93 12.51
CA ALA A 59 -22.54 93.84 12.89
C ALA A 59 -21.49 93.86 11.77
N ASP A 60 -20.89 95.02 11.55
CA ASP A 60 -20.05 95.32 10.37
C ASP A 60 -18.68 94.60 10.35
N PRO A 61 -18.04 94.44 9.17
CA PRO A 61 -16.87 93.58 8.99
C PRO A 61 -15.56 94.20 9.50
N VAL A 62 -15.00 93.65 10.59
CA VAL A 62 -13.73 94.08 11.20
C VAL A 62 -13.00 92.88 11.83
N PRO A 63 -11.66 92.79 11.80
CA PRO A 63 -10.75 92.97 10.68
C PRO A 63 -9.92 91.70 10.39
N LYS A 64 -9.09 91.70 9.35
CA LYS A 64 -8.08 90.63 9.15
C LYS A 64 -6.98 90.73 10.23
N GLY A 65 -6.95 89.81 11.19
CA GLY A 65 -5.88 89.75 12.18
C GLY A 65 -5.90 88.50 13.07
N SER A 66 -4.73 87.88 13.25
CA SER A 66 -4.44 86.85 14.26
C SER A 66 -5.18 85.49 14.18
N SER A 67 -5.01 84.76 13.08
CA SER A 67 -4.59 83.34 13.18
C SER A 67 -3.99 82.85 11.85
N TYR A 68 -2.75 83.25 11.55
CA TYR A 68 -1.97 82.66 10.47
C TYR A 68 -1.43 81.29 10.91
N LEU A 69 -2.27 80.26 10.84
CA LEU A 69 -1.74 78.93 10.47
C LEU A 69 -1.28 79.06 9.02
N SER A 70 -0.02 78.72 8.73
CA SER A 70 0.49 78.79 7.35
C SER A 70 -0.40 77.95 6.44
N GLU A 71 -0.72 78.44 5.25
CA GLU A 71 -1.53 77.69 4.27
C GLU A 71 -0.87 76.35 3.93
N GLU A 72 0.47 76.35 3.86
CA GLU A 72 1.34 75.17 3.78
C GLU A 72 1.20 74.20 4.97
N LEU A 73 0.99 74.70 6.20
CA LEU A 73 0.74 73.86 7.38
C LEU A 73 -0.67 73.26 7.35
N VAL A 74 -1.66 74.03 6.90
CA VAL A 74 -3.03 73.54 6.69
C VAL A 74 -3.06 72.48 5.58
N GLU A 75 -2.30 72.68 4.50
CA GLU A 75 -2.18 71.73 3.40
C GLU A 75 -1.40 70.47 3.82
N HIS A 76 -0.30 70.60 4.57
CA HIS A 76 0.43 69.47 5.17
C HIS A 76 -0.45 68.65 6.13
N LEU A 77 -1.21 69.31 7.01
CA LEU A 77 -2.16 68.63 7.91
C LEU A 77 -3.29 67.95 7.13
N ASN A 78 -3.82 68.56 6.07
CA ASN A 78 -4.82 67.93 5.21
C ASN A 78 -4.28 66.71 4.44
N GLN A 79 -3.02 66.77 3.99
CA GLN A 79 -2.32 65.64 3.37
C GLN A 79 -2.09 64.51 4.39
N GLN A 80 -1.61 64.83 5.60
CA GLN A 80 -1.45 63.85 6.68
C GLN A 80 -2.81 63.23 7.09
N ILE A 81 -3.89 64.00 7.14
CA ILE A 81 -5.25 63.52 7.38
C ILE A 81 -5.74 62.60 6.25
N ARG A 82 -5.33 62.85 5.00
CA ARG A 82 -5.63 61.96 3.86
C ARG A 82 -4.85 60.64 3.98
N GLU A 83 -3.55 60.70 4.21
CA GLU A 83 -2.70 59.52 4.39
C GLU A 83 -3.17 58.65 5.56
N LEU A 84 -3.53 59.26 6.70
CA LEU A 84 -4.09 58.55 7.86
C LEU A 84 -5.49 57.96 7.57
N LYS A 85 -6.29 58.54 6.68
CA LYS A 85 -7.56 57.93 6.22
C LYS A 85 -7.31 56.75 5.29
N ASP A 86 -6.34 56.86 4.38
CA ASP A 86 -5.99 55.79 3.45
C ASP A 86 -5.30 54.61 4.17
N GLU A 87 -4.50 54.88 5.20
CA GLU A 87 -3.95 53.87 6.10
C GLU A 87 -5.05 53.18 6.92
N ASN A 88 -5.95 53.94 7.54
CA ASN A 88 -7.13 53.35 8.21
C ASN A 88 -7.97 52.50 7.23
N GLY A 89 -8.18 52.96 6.00
CA GLY A 89 -8.88 52.20 4.96
C GLY A 89 -8.19 50.86 4.63
N ARG A 90 -6.86 50.86 4.51
CA ARG A 90 -6.05 49.64 4.34
C ARG A 90 -6.11 48.72 5.56
N VAL A 91 -6.06 49.26 6.77
CA VAL A 91 -6.21 48.51 8.03
C VAL A 91 -7.61 47.89 8.15
N TYR A 92 -8.70 48.62 7.86
CA TYR A 92 -10.05 48.08 7.87
C TYR A 92 -10.24 46.96 6.82
N LYS A 93 -9.64 47.11 5.63
CA LYS A 93 -9.66 46.06 4.60
C LYS A 93 -8.94 44.81 5.10
N LEU A 94 -7.71 44.94 5.60
CA LEU A 94 -6.94 43.82 6.15
C LEU A 94 -7.65 43.15 7.34
N LEU A 95 -8.26 43.94 8.22
CA LEU A 95 -9.07 43.44 9.33
C LEU A 95 -10.25 42.60 8.81
N SER A 96 -10.98 43.09 7.80
CA SER A 96 -12.11 42.34 7.21
C SER A 96 -11.69 41.03 6.54
N GLU A 97 -10.49 41.00 5.95
CA GLU A 97 -9.89 39.80 5.35
C GLU A 97 -9.49 38.78 6.42
N LYS A 98 -8.81 39.21 7.49
CA LYS A 98 -8.47 38.36 8.64
C LYS A 98 -9.71 37.87 9.38
N ASP A 99 -10.77 38.68 9.45
CA ASP A 99 -12.03 38.31 10.06
C ASP A 99 -12.82 37.29 9.19
N PHE A 100 -12.70 37.37 7.85
CA PHE A 100 -13.18 36.34 6.93
C PHE A 100 -12.38 35.03 7.05
N GLU A 101 -11.05 35.11 7.12
CA GLU A 101 -10.16 33.95 7.36
C GLU A 101 -10.48 33.28 8.70
N LEU A 102 -10.68 34.05 9.77
CA LEU A 102 -11.10 33.55 11.09
C LEU A 102 -12.49 32.91 11.06
N ARG A 103 -13.43 33.41 10.25
CA ARG A 103 -14.74 32.78 10.04
C ARG A 103 -14.58 31.45 9.28
N ASN A 104 -13.77 31.42 8.22
CA ASN A 104 -13.50 30.20 7.45
C ASN A 104 -12.81 29.13 8.31
N MET A 105 -11.79 29.50 9.09
CA MET A 105 -11.09 28.62 10.02
C MET A 105 -11.90 28.26 11.28
N LYS A 106 -13.00 28.97 11.59
CA LYS A 106 -14.01 28.52 12.55
C LYS A 106 -14.96 27.51 11.91
N LYS A 107 -15.51 27.84 10.72
CA LYS A 107 -16.40 26.98 9.95
C LYS A 107 -15.76 25.61 9.68
N LYS A 108 -14.54 25.58 9.15
CA LYS A 108 -13.78 24.33 8.93
C LYS A 108 -13.63 23.51 10.21
N ARG A 109 -13.31 24.13 11.35
CA ARG A 109 -13.22 23.43 12.66
C ARG A 109 -14.57 22.96 13.22
N GLU A 110 -15.70 23.55 12.81
CA GLU A 110 -17.03 23.03 13.14
C GLU A 110 -17.45 21.91 12.17
N GLU A 111 -17.08 21.99 10.89
CA GLU A 111 -17.24 20.93 9.90
C GLU A 111 -16.41 19.70 10.30
N ASP A 112 -15.13 19.86 10.63
CA ASP A 112 -14.25 18.83 11.20
C ASP A 112 -14.86 18.19 12.45
N LYS A 113 -15.42 19.01 13.38
CA LYS A 113 -16.13 18.50 14.56
C LYS A 113 -17.40 17.72 14.20
N SER A 114 -18.17 18.17 13.21
CA SER A 114 -19.40 17.51 12.80
C SER A 114 -19.13 16.15 12.14
N GLY A 115 -18.06 16.05 11.32
CA GLY A 115 -17.63 14.80 10.70
C GLY A 115 -16.93 13.83 11.65
N ALA A 116 -16.16 14.34 12.62
CA ALA A 116 -15.27 13.52 13.46
C ALA A 116 -15.69 13.41 14.94
N SER A 117 -16.93 13.75 15.32
CA SER A 117 -17.41 13.61 16.71
C SER A 117 -18.30 12.38 16.96
N GLY A 118 -18.84 11.72 15.94
CA GLY A 118 -19.69 10.53 16.08
C GLY A 118 -18.90 9.23 15.87
N LEU A 119 -18.75 8.84 14.61
CA LEU A 119 -18.28 7.53 14.16
C LEU A 119 -16.88 7.15 14.67
N THR A 120 -15.96 8.12 14.70
CA THR A 120 -14.57 7.93 15.15
C THR A 120 -14.46 7.68 16.65
N ASN A 121 -15.25 8.40 17.47
CA ASN A 121 -15.26 8.24 18.92
C ASN A 121 -15.86 6.88 19.32
N GLU A 122 -16.89 6.42 18.63
CA GLU A 122 -17.49 5.09 18.87
C GLU A 122 -16.56 3.96 18.41
N THR A 123 -15.88 4.12 17.28
CA THR A 123 -14.83 3.20 16.81
C THR A 123 -13.62 3.16 17.77
N ALA A 124 -13.21 4.31 18.31
CA ALA A 124 -12.14 4.40 19.29
C ALA A 124 -12.56 3.79 20.64
N ALA A 125 -13.77 4.07 21.13
CA ALA A 125 -14.28 3.52 22.38
C ALA A 125 -14.44 1.99 22.31
N THR A 126 -15.01 1.47 21.23
CA THR A 126 -15.09 0.02 21.00
C THR A 126 -13.70 -0.61 20.90
N LYS A 127 -12.74 0.01 20.22
CA LYS A 127 -11.36 -0.51 20.17
C LYS A 127 -10.63 -0.43 21.51
N ILE A 128 -10.86 0.61 22.32
CA ILE A 128 -10.33 0.72 23.68
C ILE A 128 -10.92 -0.38 24.58
N VAL A 129 -12.22 -0.69 24.46
CA VAL A 129 -12.86 -1.79 25.18
C VAL A 129 -12.33 -3.15 24.72
N GLU A 130 -12.16 -3.36 23.41
CA GLU A 130 -11.58 -4.58 22.83
C GLU A 130 -10.13 -4.80 23.31
N LEU A 131 -9.28 -3.77 23.24
CA LEU A 131 -7.92 -3.80 23.75
C LEU A 131 -7.90 -4.01 25.28
N SER A 132 -8.79 -3.36 26.04
CA SER A 132 -8.93 -3.56 27.50
C SER A 132 -9.47 -4.95 27.87
N LYS A 133 -10.15 -5.64 26.94
CA LYS A 133 -10.51 -7.04 27.06
C LYS A 133 -9.31 -7.93 26.74
N LYS A 134 -8.59 -7.69 25.64
CA LYS A 134 -7.41 -8.49 25.28
C LYS A 134 -6.24 -8.35 26.27
N VAL A 135 -6.04 -7.17 26.87
CA VAL A 135 -5.07 -6.97 27.96
C VAL A 135 -5.44 -7.81 29.19
N ARG A 136 -6.72 -7.88 29.57
CA ARG A 136 -7.18 -8.76 30.66
C ARG A 136 -7.02 -10.24 30.32
N GLU A 137 -7.37 -10.62 29.08
CA GLU A 137 -7.22 -11.98 28.58
C GLU A 137 -5.74 -12.42 28.59
N LEU A 138 -4.83 -11.62 28.00
CA LEU A 138 -3.37 -11.84 28.03
C LEU A 138 -2.82 -11.87 29.46
N THR A 139 -3.35 -11.07 30.38
CA THR A 139 -2.94 -11.12 31.79
C THR A 139 -3.32 -12.46 32.41
N SER A 140 -4.53 -12.96 32.17
CA SER A 140 -4.96 -14.29 32.63
C SER A 140 -4.20 -15.44 31.96
N GLU A 141 -3.88 -15.33 30.66
CA GLU A 141 -3.03 -16.27 29.93
C GLU A 141 -1.61 -16.31 30.54
N MET A 142 -1.02 -15.15 30.85
CA MET A 142 0.28 -15.06 31.55
C MET A 142 0.25 -15.66 32.95
N GLU A 143 -0.83 -15.47 33.73
CA GLU A 143 -0.96 -16.08 35.06
C GLU A 143 -1.10 -17.61 34.98
N VAL A 144 -1.88 -18.11 34.03
CA VAL A 144 -1.99 -19.54 33.71
C VAL A 144 -0.62 -20.10 33.31
N GLU A 145 0.11 -19.45 32.40
CA GLU A 145 1.42 -19.95 31.97
C GLU A 145 2.47 -19.84 33.08
N ARG A 146 2.41 -18.81 33.91
CA ARG A 146 3.26 -18.66 35.11
C ARG A 146 2.97 -19.73 36.17
N THR A 147 1.74 -20.23 36.27
CA THR A 147 1.43 -21.37 37.16
C THR A 147 1.86 -22.72 36.56
N LYS A 148 1.66 -22.94 35.25
CA LYS A 148 2.23 -24.11 34.54
C LYS A 148 3.75 -24.16 34.66
N SER A 149 4.44 -23.04 34.41
CA SER A 149 5.91 -22.92 34.55
C SER A 149 6.38 -23.28 35.97
N LYS A 150 5.69 -22.79 37.01
CA LYS A 150 5.95 -23.21 38.41
C LYS A 150 5.70 -24.71 38.66
N GLN A 151 4.69 -25.32 38.03
CA GLN A 151 4.44 -26.76 38.14
C GLN A 151 5.49 -27.59 37.40
N LEU A 152 5.96 -27.14 36.24
CA LEU A 152 7.04 -27.77 35.49
C LEU A 152 8.36 -27.67 36.25
N ALA A 153 8.70 -26.49 36.79
CA ALA A 153 9.89 -26.31 37.62
C ALA A 153 9.92 -27.27 38.84
N ARG A 154 8.76 -27.47 39.50
CA ARG A 154 8.61 -28.48 40.57
C ARG A 154 8.87 -29.89 40.04
N LYS A 155 8.21 -30.31 38.95
CA LYS A 155 8.42 -31.63 38.34
C LYS A 155 9.88 -31.86 37.92
N CYS A 156 10.57 -30.85 37.39
CA CYS A 156 11.99 -30.93 37.07
C CYS A 156 12.86 -31.10 38.32
N MET A 157 12.51 -30.44 39.43
CA MET A 157 13.18 -30.63 40.73
C MET A 157 12.92 -32.03 41.30
N ASP A 158 11.67 -32.52 41.22
CA ASP A 158 11.28 -33.87 41.66
C ASP A 158 12.00 -34.95 40.85
N LEU A 159 12.10 -34.78 39.52
CA LEU A 159 12.84 -35.68 38.62
C LEU A 159 14.36 -35.59 38.84
N SER A 160 14.91 -34.40 39.10
CA SER A 160 16.32 -34.23 39.45
C SER A 160 16.67 -34.94 40.77
N ASN A 161 15.77 -34.87 41.77
CA ASN A 161 15.89 -35.62 43.02
C ASN A 161 15.80 -37.13 42.79
N GLN A 162 14.90 -37.61 41.92
CA GLN A 162 14.82 -39.02 41.54
C GLN A 162 16.11 -39.50 40.83
N ILE A 163 16.62 -38.75 39.84
CA ILE A 163 17.90 -39.05 39.17
C ILE A 163 19.06 -39.05 40.18
N SER A 164 19.03 -38.15 41.16
CA SER A 164 20.01 -38.08 42.26
C SER A 164 19.99 -39.32 43.15
N SER A 165 18.85 -40.01 43.27
CA SER A 165 18.69 -41.25 44.06
C SER A 165 19.08 -42.56 43.33
N ILE A 166 19.34 -42.52 42.02
CA ILE A 166 19.71 -43.72 41.25
C ILE A 166 21.17 -44.15 41.55
N PRO A 167 21.44 -45.44 41.88
CA PRO A 167 22.78 -45.95 42.15
C PRO A 167 23.80 -45.69 41.03
N GLN A 168 25.07 -45.51 41.43
CA GLN A 168 26.14 -44.97 40.59
C GLN A 168 26.50 -45.86 39.39
N GLU A 169 26.33 -47.18 39.49
CA GLU A 169 26.62 -48.14 38.43
C GLU A 169 25.67 -48.00 37.23
N ALA A 170 24.39 -47.69 37.48
CA ALA A 170 23.41 -47.44 36.42
C ALA A 170 23.66 -46.12 35.67
N ARG A 171 24.34 -45.15 36.30
CA ARG A 171 24.72 -43.88 35.65
C ARG A 171 25.77 -44.08 34.55
N SER A 172 26.67 -45.06 34.71
CA SER A 172 27.76 -45.30 33.76
C SER A 172 27.24 -45.72 32.38
N MET A 173 26.32 -46.69 32.30
CA MET A 173 25.69 -47.09 31.03
C MET A 173 24.85 -45.97 30.40
N MET A 174 24.19 -45.13 31.21
CA MET A 174 23.35 -44.05 30.67
C MET A 174 24.16 -42.87 30.13
N GLY A 175 25.35 -42.59 30.67
CA GLY A 175 26.23 -41.50 30.22
C GLY A 175 26.60 -41.59 28.74
N SER A 176 26.85 -42.80 28.23
CA SER A 176 27.16 -43.05 26.82
C SER A 176 26.02 -42.62 25.88
N ALA A 177 24.77 -42.94 26.23
CA ALA A 177 23.59 -42.55 25.46
C ALA A 177 23.21 -41.06 25.62
N VAL A 178 23.55 -40.45 26.76
CA VAL A 178 23.23 -39.04 27.06
C VAL A 178 24.18 -38.06 26.37
N SER A 179 25.43 -38.45 26.10
CA SER A 179 26.39 -37.65 25.31
C SER A 179 25.92 -37.37 23.86
N LEU A 180 24.98 -38.18 23.35
CA LEU A 180 24.32 -37.98 22.05
C LEU A 180 22.98 -37.22 22.13
N ARG A 181 22.57 -36.73 23.30
CA ARG A 181 21.22 -36.18 23.53
C ARG A 181 21.15 -34.82 24.24
N LEU A 182 22.28 -34.23 24.63
CA LEU A 182 22.36 -32.93 25.32
C LEU A 182 22.77 -31.75 24.41
N GLN A 183 22.33 -31.75 23.15
CA GLN A 183 22.35 -30.57 22.26
C GLN A 183 20.99 -30.37 21.55
N ALA A 184 19.90 -30.70 22.24
CA ALA A 184 18.54 -30.36 21.83
C ALA A 184 17.97 -29.30 22.79
N GLU A 185 17.30 -28.29 22.22
CA GLU A 185 16.57 -27.22 22.90
C GLU A 185 17.39 -26.20 23.72
N GLU A 186 18.05 -25.27 23.02
CA GLU A 186 17.74 -23.85 23.29
C GLU A 186 17.80 -22.95 22.02
N LYS A 187 16.61 -22.51 21.59
CA LYS A 187 16.15 -21.19 21.08
C LYS A 187 17.19 -20.26 20.38
N SER A 188 16.88 -19.58 19.27
CA SER A 188 15.65 -19.51 18.45
C SER A 188 15.93 -18.76 17.12
N GLU A 189 14.85 -18.37 16.42
CA GLU A 189 14.75 -17.61 15.16
C GLU A 189 14.91 -18.48 13.90
N ASP A 190 13.89 -19.22 13.46
CA ASP A 190 12.44 -19.21 13.76
C ASP A 190 11.59 -18.10 13.08
N GLN A 191 11.23 -18.30 11.79
CA GLN A 191 9.93 -17.81 11.29
C GLN A 191 9.25 -18.71 10.23
N VAL A 192 10.01 -19.28 9.29
CA VAL A 192 9.45 -20.20 8.27
C VAL A 192 9.38 -21.64 8.81
N ASP A 193 10.50 -22.17 9.32
CA ASP A 193 10.55 -23.52 9.89
C ASP A 193 9.71 -23.69 11.16
N VAL A 194 9.43 -22.60 11.91
CA VAL A 194 8.49 -22.64 13.05
C VAL A 194 7.20 -23.30 12.63
N LYS A 195 6.66 -22.93 11.46
CA LYS A 195 5.37 -23.45 11.03
C LYS A 195 5.46 -24.91 10.62
N ALA A 196 6.51 -25.32 9.93
CA ALA A 196 6.73 -26.72 9.56
C ALA A 196 6.98 -27.62 10.78
N ILE A 197 7.78 -27.15 11.75
CA ILE A 197 8.07 -27.84 13.01
C ILE A 197 6.84 -27.84 13.92
N GLN A 198 6.09 -26.73 14.01
CA GLN A 198 4.87 -26.63 14.82
C GLN A 198 3.70 -27.41 14.21
N ASP A 199 3.61 -27.54 12.87
CA ASP A 199 2.60 -28.38 12.24
C ASP A 199 2.99 -29.87 12.29
N LYS A 200 4.30 -30.21 12.25
CA LYS A 200 4.79 -31.55 12.65
C LYS A 200 4.52 -31.84 14.13
N LEU A 201 4.70 -30.87 15.03
CA LEU A 201 4.40 -30.97 16.46
C LEU A 201 2.90 -31.18 16.68
N LYS A 202 2.03 -30.38 16.06
CA LYS A 202 0.57 -30.62 16.08
C LYS A 202 0.22 -32.01 15.54
N GLN A 203 0.92 -32.50 14.50
CA GLN A 203 0.68 -33.84 13.97
C GLN A 203 1.12 -34.94 14.96
N THR A 204 2.24 -34.78 15.67
CA THR A 204 2.67 -35.74 16.70
C THR A 204 1.86 -35.62 17.98
N GLU A 205 1.45 -34.41 18.38
CA GLU A 205 0.50 -34.15 19.48
C GLU A 205 -0.87 -34.74 19.18
N SER A 206 -1.39 -34.61 17.95
CA SER A 206 -2.60 -35.30 17.49
C SER A 206 -2.40 -36.80 17.62
N LYS A 207 -1.36 -37.38 17.01
CA LYS A 207 -1.07 -38.82 17.12
C LYS A 207 -0.93 -39.29 18.57
N VAL A 208 -0.33 -38.49 19.47
CA VAL A 208 -0.24 -38.79 20.91
C VAL A 208 -1.59 -38.67 21.62
N SER A 209 -2.46 -37.75 21.20
CA SER A 209 -3.86 -37.67 21.62
C SER A 209 -4.64 -38.90 21.15
N ASP A 210 -4.51 -39.26 19.88
CA ASP A 210 -5.17 -40.41 19.25
C ASP A 210 -4.72 -41.72 19.89
N TYR A 211 -3.41 -41.91 20.14
CA TYR A 211 -2.90 -43.05 20.89
C TYR A 211 -3.32 -43.03 22.37
N ARG A 212 -3.44 -41.85 23.03
CA ARG A 212 -4.02 -41.77 24.38
C ARG A 212 -5.49 -42.17 24.39
N ASN A 213 -6.26 -41.76 23.38
CA ASN A 213 -7.67 -42.08 23.22
C ASN A 213 -7.86 -43.57 22.92
N GLN A 214 -7.03 -44.16 22.04
CA GLN A 214 -6.98 -45.62 21.82
C GLN A 214 -6.59 -46.38 23.09
N ILE A 215 -5.54 -45.96 23.80
CA ILE A 215 -5.15 -46.57 25.10
C ILE A 215 -6.26 -46.42 26.15
N SER A 216 -7.04 -45.33 26.12
CA SER A 216 -8.19 -45.13 27.00
C SER A 216 -9.37 -46.04 26.61
N SER A 217 -9.66 -46.18 25.32
CA SER A 217 -10.67 -47.09 24.77
C SER A 217 -10.32 -48.53 25.12
N LEU A 218 -9.11 -48.99 24.79
CA LEU A 218 -8.61 -50.32 25.14
C LEU A 218 -8.61 -50.58 26.66
N LYS A 219 -8.35 -49.57 27.50
CA LYS A 219 -8.50 -49.69 28.97
C LYS A 219 -9.96 -49.74 29.43
N GLN A 220 -10.89 -49.09 28.71
CA GLN A 220 -12.32 -49.16 28.98
C GLN A 220 -12.92 -50.48 28.50
N GLU A 221 -12.54 -50.95 27.31
CA GLU A 221 -12.85 -52.28 26.78
C GLU A 221 -12.32 -53.37 27.71
N LEU A 222 -11.06 -53.30 28.15
CA LEU A 222 -10.49 -54.25 29.11
C LEU A 222 -11.22 -54.20 30.47
N LYS A 223 -11.68 -53.02 30.93
CA LYS A 223 -12.57 -52.91 32.10
C LYS A 223 -13.95 -53.53 31.87
N ILE A 224 -14.53 -53.39 30.68
CA ILE A 224 -15.83 -53.98 30.31
C ILE A 224 -15.69 -55.50 30.20
N VAL A 225 -14.65 -56.00 29.54
CA VAL A 225 -14.29 -57.42 29.46
C VAL A 225 -14.09 -57.99 30.86
N ASN A 226 -13.30 -57.34 31.72
CA ASN A 226 -13.14 -57.76 33.12
C ASN A 226 -14.49 -57.76 33.88
N LYS A 227 -15.36 -56.77 33.66
CA LYS A 227 -16.70 -56.73 34.30
C LYS A 227 -17.61 -57.85 33.80
N VAL A 228 -17.60 -58.17 32.50
CA VAL A 228 -18.36 -59.29 31.93
C VAL A 228 -17.81 -60.62 32.46
N LEU A 229 -16.48 -60.78 32.52
CA LEU A 229 -15.86 -61.92 33.18
C LEU A 229 -16.30 -62.00 34.64
N SER A 230 -16.27 -60.92 35.43
CA SER A 230 -16.78 -60.93 36.81
C SER A 230 -18.27 -61.30 36.91
N GLN A 231 -19.10 -61.04 35.89
CA GLN A 231 -20.51 -61.47 35.87
C GLN A 231 -20.70 -62.96 35.52
N GLU A 232 -19.75 -63.56 34.79
CA GLU A 232 -19.67 -65.01 34.50
C GLU A 232 -18.87 -65.81 35.53
N ILE A 233 -18.08 -65.14 36.35
CA ILE A 233 -17.21 -65.72 37.40
C ILE A 233 -17.80 -65.48 38.81
N GLY A 234 -18.63 -64.46 38.98
CA GLY A 234 -19.17 -64.01 40.26
C GLY A 234 -18.29 -62.93 40.92
N ASP A 235 -18.93 -61.98 41.61
CA ASP A 235 -18.30 -60.71 42.04
C ASP A 235 -17.16 -60.85 43.06
N ASN A 236 -16.92 -62.03 43.62
CA ASN A 236 -15.97 -62.30 44.70
C ASN A 236 -14.67 -63.00 44.26
N VAL A 237 -14.40 -63.11 42.96
CA VAL A 237 -13.24 -63.87 42.44
C VAL A 237 -12.26 -62.97 41.72
N ASN A 238 -11.02 -62.92 42.20
CA ASN A 238 -9.95 -62.17 41.57
C ASN A 238 -9.42 -62.93 40.33
N VAL A 239 -9.50 -62.34 39.15
CA VAL A 239 -8.99 -62.92 37.88
C VAL A 239 -7.52 -63.32 37.99
N GLN A 240 -6.71 -62.55 38.72
CA GLN A 240 -5.28 -62.86 38.94
C GLN A 240 -5.05 -64.17 39.73
N SER A 241 -6.05 -64.62 40.51
CA SER A 241 -5.98 -65.87 41.28
C SER A 241 -6.39 -67.11 40.49
N LEU A 242 -7.14 -66.94 39.40
CA LEU A 242 -7.52 -68.03 38.48
C LEU A 242 -6.38 -68.42 37.52
N LEU A 243 -5.45 -67.50 37.26
CA LEU A 243 -4.24 -67.77 36.47
C LEU A 243 -3.26 -68.72 37.19
N ASN A 244 -3.38 -68.85 38.52
CA ASN A 244 -2.60 -69.81 39.28
C ASN A 244 -3.32 -71.18 39.25
N THR A 245 -2.68 -72.17 38.63
CA THR A 245 -3.28 -73.43 38.15
C THR A 245 -3.88 -74.39 39.19
N ASN A 246 -3.87 -74.02 40.48
CA ASN A 246 -4.40 -74.83 41.59
C ASN A 246 -5.79 -74.38 42.08
N SER A 247 -6.47 -73.46 41.37
CA SER A 247 -7.84 -73.05 41.76
C SER A 247 -8.88 -74.12 41.41
N SER A 248 -9.54 -74.70 42.43
CA SER A 248 -10.64 -75.67 42.29
C SER A 248 -11.99 -75.05 41.85
N TRP A 249 -11.93 -73.88 41.23
CA TRP A 249 -13.07 -73.02 40.94
C TRP A 249 -13.77 -73.42 39.62
N ARG A 250 -15.10 -73.32 39.59
CA ARG A 250 -15.96 -73.69 38.43
C ARG A 250 -16.84 -72.51 38.03
N GLY A 251 -16.87 -72.21 36.74
CA GLY A 251 -17.59 -71.04 36.21
C GLY A 251 -19.11 -71.15 36.23
N ARG A 252 -19.78 -70.00 36.21
CA ARG A 252 -21.25 -69.89 36.25
C ARG A 252 -21.91 -70.71 35.15
N SER A 253 -21.36 -70.71 33.94
CA SER A 253 -21.82 -71.56 32.83
C SER A 253 -21.73 -73.05 33.15
N GLN A 254 -20.60 -73.53 33.69
CA GLN A 254 -20.42 -74.92 34.11
C GLN A 254 -21.28 -75.29 35.32
N GLN A 255 -21.54 -74.34 36.23
CA GLN A 255 -22.41 -74.51 37.39
C GLN A 255 -23.89 -74.53 36.96
N ILE A 256 -24.29 -73.73 35.98
CA ILE A 256 -25.61 -73.77 35.33
C ILE A 256 -25.78 -75.10 34.61
N LEU A 257 -24.80 -75.56 33.82
CA LEU A 257 -24.85 -76.88 33.16
C LEU A 257 -24.96 -78.02 34.18
N GLY A 258 -24.23 -77.95 35.30
CA GLY A 258 -24.33 -78.93 36.39
C GLY A 258 -25.68 -78.88 37.13
N LEU A 259 -26.30 -77.71 37.26
CA LEU A 259 -27.64 -77.54 37.82
C LEU A 259 -28.73 -77.96 36.82
N GLN A 260 -28.53 -77.74 35.52
CA GLN A 260 -29.41 -78.20 34.45
C GLN A 260 -29.38 -79.72 34.36
N ALA A 261 -28.20 -80.36 34.33
CA ALA A 261 -28.08 -81.81 34.39
C ALA A 261 -28.76 -82.39 35.64
N ARG A 262 -28.55 -81.79 36.82
CA ARG A 262 -29.25 -82.20 38.05
C ARG A 262 -30.77 -81.95 38.01
N LEU A 263 -31.23 -80.92 37.30
CA LEU A 263 -32.66 -80.70 37.07
C LEU A 263 -33.24 -81.69 36.05
N GLU A 264 -32.45 -82.12 35.06
CA GLU A 264 -32.79 -83.20 34.12
C GLU A 264 -32.90 -84.54 34.89
N ASP A 265 -31.90 -84.87 35.71
CA ASP A 265 -31.89 -86.05 36.58
C ASP A 265 -33.06 -86.03 37.57
N LEU A 266 -33.31 -84.89 38.24
CA LEU A 266 -34.43 -84.75 39.17
C LEU A 266 -35.79 -84.76 38.45
N ARG A 267 -35.87 -84.27 37.20
CA ARG A 267 -37.06 -84.42 36.36
C ARG A 267 -37.26 -85.85 35.90
N ALA A 268 -36.20 -86.60 35.60
CA ALA A 268 -36.27 -88.02 35.27
C ALA A 268 -36.66 -88.87 36.50
N GLN A 269 -36.13 -88.52 37.69
CA GLN A 269 -36.52 -89.12 38.97
C GLN A 269 -37.96 -88.75 39.39
N LEU A 270 -38.42 -87.53 39.07
CA LEU A 270 -39.82 -87.15 39.25
C LEU A 270 -40.72 -87.86 38.22
N ALA A 271 -40.34 -87.92 36.95
CA ALA A 271 -41.09 -88.61 35.90
C ALA A 271 -41.24 -90.12 36.16
N SER A 272 -40.19 -90.75 36.71
CA SER A 272 -40.24 -92.16 37.14
C SER A 272 -40.98 -92.37 38.47
N LYS A 273 -41.06 -91.37 39.34
CA LYS A 273 -41.98 -91.36 40.49
C LYS A 273 -43.44 -91.09 40.08
N THR A 274 -43.69 -90.26 39.07
CA THR A 274 -45.01 -90.01 38.50
C THR A 274 -45.36 -91.06 37.44
N LYS A 275 -45.38 -92.33 37.84
CA LYS A 275 -46.33 -93.27 37.25
C LYS A 275 -47.70 -92.97 37.86
N PRO A 276 -48.69 -92.47 37.10
CA PRO A 276 -50.00 -92.19 37.66
C PRO A 276 -50.78 -93.49 37.84
N GLU A 277 -50.83 -93.98 39.09
CA GLU A 277 -51.97 -94.80 39.51
C GLU A 277 -53.09 -93.82 39.89
N GLY A 278 -54.06 -93.67 38.99
CA GLY A 278 -55.12 -92.66 39.08
C GLY A 278 -54.69 -91.25 38.67
N ASP A 279 -55.13 -90.82 37.48
CA ASP A 279 -56.35 -90.00 37.37
C ASP A 279 -56.73 -89.84 35.89
N LEU A 280 -57.96 -90.23 35.54
CA LEU A 280 -58.46 -90.33 34.16
C LEU A 280 -59.31 -89.13 33.73
N GLU A 281 -59.45 -88.10 34.57
CA GLU A 281 -60.45 -87.05 34.37
C GLU A 281 -59.97 -85.83 33.56
N LYS A 282 -58.68 -85.73 33.21
CA LYS A 282 -58.11 -84.50 32.63
C LYS A 282 -58.36 -84.27 31.14
N ASP A 283 -58.60 -85.32 30.36
CA ASP A 283 -58.86 -85.20 28.91
C ASP A 283 -60.28 -84.68 28.61
N MET A 284 -61.20 -84.76 29.57
CA MET A 284 -62.59 -84.27 29.40
C MET A 284 -62.72 -82.73 29.46
N MET A 285 -61.61 -81.98 29.66
CA MET A 285 -61.60 -80.50 29.68
C MET A 285 -60.94 -79.83 28.45
N GLY A 286 -60.51 -80.60 27.44
CA GLY A 286 -59.69 -80.11 26.32
C GLY A 286 -60.25 -78.93 25.51
N MET A 287 -61.57 -78.73 25.50
CA MET A 287 -62.25 -77.69 24.70
C MET A 287 -61.87 -76.25 25.11
N THR A 288 -61.50 -76.01 26.38
CA THR A 288 -61.11 -74.66 26.85
C THR A 288 -59.66 -74.31 26.50
N SER A 289 -58.76 -75.31 26.56
CA SER A 289 -57.31 -75.17 26.32
C SER A 289 -56.99 -74.75 24.88
N SER A 290 -57.63 -75.36 23.89
CA SER A 290 -57.42 -75.02 22.47
C SER A 290 -57.91 -73.61 22.13
N ARG A 291 -58.97 -73.13 22.77
CA ARG A 291 -59.50 -71.76 22.57
C ARG A 291 -58.62 -70.69 23.22
N ARG A 292 -57.88 -71.01 24.30
CA ARG A 292 -56.83 -70.13 24.84
C ARG A 292 -55.59 -70.11 23.95
N ARG A 293 -55.03 -71.27 23.59
CA ARG A 293 -53.85 -71.33 22.70
C ARG A 293 -54.05 -70.57 21.38
N THR A 294 -55.21 -70.75 20.74
CA THR A 294 -55.55 -70.03 19.50
C THR A 294 -55.84 -68.53 19.69
N ALA A 295 -56.05 -68.04 20.92
CA ALA A 295 -56.03 -66.61 21.23
C ALA A 295 -54.59 -66.13 21.49
N ASP A 296 -53.83 -66.84 22.31
CA ASP A 296 -52.43 -66.52 22.64
C ASP A 296 -51.55 -66.41 21.38
N ASP A 297 -51.71 -67.33 20.42
CA ASP A 297 -50.98 -67.30 19.15
C ASP A 297 -51.43 -66.17 18.21
N ARG A 298 -52.70 -65.73 18.27
CA ARG A 298 -53.15 -64.50 17.57
C ARG A 298 -52.53 -63.25 18.18
N HIS A 299 -52.47 -63.18 19.51
CA HIS A 299 -51.86 -62.06 20.22
C HIS A 299 -50.34 -62.00 19.96
N ARG A 300 -49.67 -63.15 19.87
CA ARG A 300 -48.25 -63.25 19.44
C ARG A 300 -48.04 -62.74 18.02
N GLU A 301 -48.91 -63.10 17.08
CA GLU A 301 -48.78 -62.64 15.68
C GLU A 301 -49.11 -61.15 15.54
N GLN A 302 -50.06 -60.63 16.32
CA GLN A 302 -50.28 -59.18 16.45
C GLN A 302 -49.05 -58.46 17.03
N LEU A 303 -48.39 -59.02 18.05
CA LEU A 303 -47.13 -58.49 18.56
C LEU A 303 -46.04 -58.45 17.47
N ARG A 304 -45.84 -59.56 16.73
CA ARG A 304 -44.88 -59.60 15.61
C ARG A 304 -45.19 -58.57 14.53
N LYS A 305 -46.47 -58.36 14.21
CA LYS A 305 -46.90 -57.34 13.25
C LYS A 305 -46.59 -55.93 13.76
N LEU A 306 -46.87 -55.64 15.02
CA LEU A 306 -46.56 -54.35 15.65
C LEU A 306 -45.06 -54.09 15.78
N ASP A 307 -44.25 -55.08 16.15
CA ASP A 307 -42.78 -54.95 16.17
C ASP A 307 -42.19 -54.79 14.77
N LYS A 308 -42.76 -55.47 13.76
CA LYS A 308 -42.39 -55.28 12.36
C LYS A 308 -42.74 -53.87 11.87
N GLU A 309 -43.96 -53.40 12.12
CA GLU A 309 -44.40 -52.04 11.75
C GLU A 309 -43.59 -50.96 12.48
N ARG A 310 -43.27 -51.17 13.76
CA ARG A 310 -42.37 -50.32 14.54
C ARG A 310 -40.97 -50.30 13.94
N LYS A 311 -40.41 -51.45 13.57
CA LYS A 311 -39.09 -51.53 12.92
C LYS A 311 -39.10 -50.85 11.55
N GLU A 312 -40.10 -51.11 10.71
CA GLU A 312 -40.23 -50.46 9.40
C GLU A 312 -40.41 -48.94 9.52
N SER A 313 -41.10 -48.45 10.55
CA SER A 313 -41.20 -47.01 10.83
C SER A 313 -39.87 -46.42 11.28
N GLN A 314 -39.11 -47.13 12.13
CA GLN A 314 -37.77 -46.71 12.56
C GLN A 314 -36.77 -46.73 11.40
N GLU A 315 -36.87 -47.71 10.49
CA GLU A 315 -36.04 -47.83 9.30
C GLU A 315 -36.35 -46.72 8.28
N LYS A 316 -37.63 -46.38 8.08
CA LYS A 316 -38.04 -45.21 7.28
C LYS A 316 -37.50 -43.91 7.86
N GLN A 317 -37.64 -43.68 9.16
CA GLN A 317 -37.11 -42.48 9.84
C GLN A 317 -35.59 -42.40 9.78
N ALA A 318 -34.87 -43.53 9.91
CA ALA A 318 -33.41 -43.57 9.78
C ALA A 318 -32.96 -43.22 8.35
N ASN A 319 -33.67 -43.72 7.32
CA ASN A 319 -33.39 -43.40 5.93
C ASN A 319 -33.71 -41.93 5.59
N GLU A 320 -34.79 -41.37 6.16
CA GLU A 320 -35.17 -39.96 6.01
C GLU A 320 -34.15 -39.02 6.67
N LEU A 321 -33.69 -39.35 7.90
CA LEU A 321 -32.60 -38.62 8.56
C LEU A 321 -31.31 -38.66 7.75
N LYS A 322 -30.92 -39.84 7.23
CA LYS A 322 -29.72 -40.00 6.40
C LYS A 322 -29.80 -39.19 5.09
N ALA A 323 -30.98 -39.13 4.46
CA ALA A 323 -31.20 -38.28 3.29
C ALA A 323 -31.08 -36.78 3.62
N LEU A 324 -31.64 -36.35 4.75
CA LEU A 324 -31.51 -34.96 5.23
C LEU A 324 -30.07 -34.58 5.60
N GLU A 325 -29.28 -35.52 6.15
CA GLU A 325 -27.85 -35.34 6.42
C GLU A 325 -27.04 -35.19 5.12
N GLU A 326 -27.32 -36.01 4.11
CA GLU A 326 -26.71 -35.92 2.77
C GLU A 326 -27.08 -34.62 2.05
N GLU A 327 -28.35 -34.19 2.10
CA GLU A 327 -28.78 -32.89 1.58
C GLU A 327 -28.13 -31.71 2.32
N HIS A 328 -27.99 -31.79 3.64
CA HIS A 328 -27.34 -30.75 4.45
C HIS A 328 -25.87 -30.56 4.06
N GLU A 329 -25.09 -31.64 3.95
CA GLU A 329 -23.69 -31.55 3.50
C GLU A 329 -23.58 -31.11 2.03
N ALA A 330 -24.53 -31.50 1.16
CA ALA A 330 -24.62 -31.00 -0.21
C ALA A 330 -24.97 -29.49 -0.30
N LEU A 331 -25.75 -28.96 0.63
CA LEU A 331 -26.05 -27.52 0.74
C LEU A 331 -24.88 -26.74 1.33
N LYS A 332 -24.22 -27.27 2.36
CA LYS A 332 -23.02 -26.72 3.00
C LYS A 332 -21.85 -26.60 2.02
N THR A 333 -21.57 -27.63 1.23
CA THR A 333 -20.54 -27.59 0.18
C THR A 333 -20.86 -26.58 -0.92
N LYS A 334 -22.12 -26.49 -1.37
CA LYS A 334 -22.58 -25.42 -2.31
C LYS A 334 -22.42 -24.02 -1.70
N LEU A 335 -22.74 -23.85 -0.41
CA LEU A 335 -22.58 -22.58 0.31
C LEU A 335 -21.10 -22.18 0.41
N ASP A 336 -20.20 -23.11 0.74
CA ASP A 336 -18.76 -22.82 0.83
C ASP A 336 -18.13 -22.55 -0.55
N ALA A 337 -18.57 -23.24 -1.61
CA ALA A 337 -18.22 -22.89 -2.99
C ALA A 337 -18.73 -21.50 -3.40
N SER A 338 -19.89 -21.07 -2.90
CA SER A 338 -20.41 -19.71 -3.09
C SER A 338 -19.58 -18.67 -2.32
N LYS A 339 -19.17 -18.97 -1.07
CA LYS A 339 -18.26 -18.11 -0.28
C LYS A 339 -16.90 -17.94 -0.95
N THR A 340 -16.28 -19.01 -1.47
CA THR A 340 -14.98 -18.92 -2.16
C THR A 340 -15.11 -18.14 -3.47
N ARG A 341 -16.16 -18.39 -4.27
CA ARG A 341 -16.45 -17.58 -5.47
C ARG A 341 -16.62 -16.11 -5.15
N ASN A 342 -17.40 -15.76 -4.13
CA ASN A 342 -17.59 -14.36 -3.72
C ASN A 342 -16.29 -13.71 -3.22
N LYS A 343 -15.40 -14.47 -2.56
CA LYS A 343 -14.08 -14.00 -2.15
C LYS A 343 -13.16 -13.72 -3.36
N VAL A 344 -13.22 -14.55 -4.40
CA VAL A 344 -12.49 -14.34 -5.66
C VAL A 344 -13.01 -13.09 -6.38
N LEU A 345 -14.33 -12.99 -6.59
CA LEU A 345 -14.97 -11.83 -7.22
C LEU A 345 -14.68 -10.52 -6.45
N ALA A 346 -14.66 -10.55 -5.11
CA ALA A 346 -14.31 -9.38 -4.31
C ALA A 346 -12.84 -8.95 -4.49
N ASN A 347 -11.91 -9.91 -4.66
CA ASN A 347 -10.51 -9.63 -4.96
C ASN A 347 -10.34 -9.08 -6.39
N GLU A 348 -11.07 -9.62 -7.38
CA GLU A 348 -11.10 -9.10 -8.75
C GLU A 348 -11.62 -7.66 -8.79
N ILE A 349 -12.75 -7.37 -8.14
CA ILE A 349 -13.29 -6.01 -8.01
C ILE A 349 -12.28 -5.06 -7.34
N LYS A 350 -11.53 -5.54 -6.32
CA LYS A 350 -10.46 -4.74 -5.68
C LYS A 350 -9.30 -4.48 -6.64
N SER A 351 -8.90 -5.47 -7.44
CA SER A 351 -7.85 -5.34 -8.47
C SER A 351 -8.25 -4.35 -9.57
N MET A 352 -9.45 -4.50 -10.13
CA MET A 352 -10.00 -3.59 -11.15
C MET A 352 -10.13 -2.15 -10.64
N LYS A 353 -10.53 -1.95 -9.38
CA LYS A 353 -10.52 -0.62 -8.74
C LYS A 353 -9.11 -0.05 -8.60
N GLY A 354 -8.12 -0.87 -8.29
CA GLY A 354 -6.70 -0.48 -8.29
C GLY A 354 -6.23 -0.03 -9.67
N GLN A 355 -6.49 -0.83 -10.71
CA GLN A 355 -6.16 -0.48 -12.10
C GLN A 355 -6.83 0.83 -12.54
N MET A 356 -8.13 0.99 -12.24
CA MET A 356 -8.88 2.22 -12.53
C MET A 356 -8.29 3.43 -11.80
N GLN A 357 -7.88 3.29 -10.54
CA GLN A 357 -7.21 4.35 -9.78
C GLN A 357 -5.87 4.75 -10.40
N THR A 358 -5.08 3.79 -10.89
CA THR A 358 -3.83 4.05 -11.63
C THR A 358 -4.09 4.77 -12.95
N CYS A 359 -5.17 4.43 -13.68
CA CYS A 359 -5.56 5.16 -14.90
C CYS A 359 -6.00 6.60 -14.61
N ILE A 360 -6.77 6.83 -13.53
CA ILE A 360 -7.13 8.18 -13.07
C ILE A 360 -5.88 8.98 -12.68
N GLN A 361 -4.93 8.36 -11.97
CA GLN A 361 -3.65 8.99 -11.65
C GLN A 361 -2.88 9.36 -12.92
N LYS A 362 -2.77 8.47 -13.90
CA LYS A 362 -2.11 8.80 -15.19
C LYS A 362 -2.77 9.99 -15.87
N GLY A 363 -4.11 10.00 -15.97
CA GLY A 363 -4.87 11.14 -16.51
C GLY A 363 -4.53 12.46 -15.82
N HIS A 364 -4.38 12.49 -14.50
CA HIS A 364 -3.93 13.70 -13.79
C HIS A 364 -2.49 14.13 -14.14
N HIS A 365 -1.56 13.20 -14.35
CA HIS A 365 -0.20 13.57 -14.81
C HIS A 365 -0.21 14.06 -16.27
N ASP A 366 -1.08 13.49 -17.11
CA ASP A 366 -1.29 13.93 -18.49
C ASP A 366 -1.93 15.35 -18.51
N ASP A 367 -2.92 15.62 -17.65
CA ASP A 367 -3.53 16.95 -17.45
C ASP A 367 -2.49 17.97 -16.95
N GLU A 368 -1.66 17.63 -15.97
CA GLU A 368 -0.57 18.49 -15.46
C GLU A 368 0.45 18.81 -16.56
N LEU A 369 0.81 17.83 -17.39
CA LEU A 369 1.70 18.01 -18.54
C LEU A 369 1.07 18.91 -19.61
N ILE A 370 -0.21 18.72 -19.93
CA ILE A 370 -0.96 19.59 -20.85
C ILE A 370 -1.00 21.01 -20.29
N GLU A 371 -1.27 21.21 -19.00
CA GLU A 371 -1.30 22.53 -18.39
C GLU A 371 0.08 23.20 -18.40
N ALA A 372 1.16 22.45 -18.17
CA ALA A 372 2.53 22.94 -18.28
C ALA A 372 2.89 23.38 -19.72
N LEU A 373 2.53 22.58 -20.72
CA LEU A 373 2.72 22.92 -22.13
C LEU A 373 1.88 24.13 -22.56
N MET A 374 0.63 24.22 -22.11
CA MET A 374 -0.24 25.39 -22.35
C MET A 374 0.32 26.67 -21.72
N ARG A 375 0.86 26.60 -20.50
CA ARG A 375 1.59 27.73 -19.88
C ARG A 375 2.80 28.15 -20.71
N GLN A 376 3.59 27.20 -21.21
CA GLN A 376 4.76 27.48 -22.05
C GLN A 376 4.35 28.11 -23.39
N GLN A 377 3.31 27.58 -24.05
CA GLN A 377 2.77 28.13 -25.29
C GLN A 377 2.25 29.55 -25.09
N SER A 378 1.50 29.82 -24.02
CA SER A 378 1.02 31.16 -23.69
C SER A 378 2.17 32.14 -23.42
N LYS A 379 3.25 31.71 -22.74
CA LYS A 379 4.45 32.53 -22.54
C LYS A 379 5.16 32.84 -23.87
N LEU A 380 5.30 31.85 -24.76
CA LEU A 380 5.90 32.06 -26.08
C LEU A 380 5.05 32.98 -26.96
N GLN A 381 3.73 32.86 -26.91
CA GLN A 381 2.81 33.77 -27.62
C GLN A 381 2.97 35.21 -27.12
N LYS A 382 3.01 35.44 -25.81
CA LYS A 382 3.23 36.79 -25.25
C LYS A 382 4.56 37.39 -25.69
N LEU A 383 5.65 36.62 -25.63
CA LEU A 383 6.98 37.07 -26.10
C LEU A 383 6.98 37.39 -27.61
N LEU A 384 6.14 36.71 -28.41
CA LEU A 384 5.98 36.99 -29.84
C LEU A 384 5.14 38.26 -30.10
N GLU A 385 4.08 38.48 -29.31
CA GLU A 385 3.25 39.70 -29.34
C GLU A 385 4.05 40.93 -28.87
N GLU A 386 4.81 40.79 -27.79
CA GLU A 386 5.77 41.80 -27.27
C GLU A 386 6.83 42.12 -28.34
N SER A 387 7.52 41.12 -28.90
CA SER A 387 8.51 41.33 -29.96
C SER A 387 7.91 41.91 -31.26
N GLY A 388 6.63 41.63 -31.55
CA GLY A 388 5.88 42.24 -32.64
C GLY A 388 5.61 43.73 -32.39
N SER A 389 5.19 44.07 -31.17
CA SER A 389 4.98 45.44 -30.72
C SER A 389 6.27 46.25 -30.77
N ASP A 390 7.37 45.72 -30.20
CA ASP A 390 8.69 46.38 -30.20
C ASP A 390 9.19 46.67 -31.62
N LYS A 391 9.01 45.72 -32.56
CA LYS A 391 9.35 45.93 -33.98
C LYS A 391 8.48 47.00 -34.62
N MET A 392 7.20 47.07 -34.31
CA MET A 392 6.31 48.12 -34.81
C MET A 392 6.71 49.50 -34.26
N VAL A 393 6.99 49.61 -32.96
CA VAL A 393 7.44 50.86 -32.32
C VAL A 393 8.80 51.31 -32.88
N ASN A 394 9.78 50.40 -32.99
CA ASN A 394 11.08 50.72 -33.57
C ASN A 394 10.98 51.12 -35.06
N SER A 395 10.10 50.48 -35.83
CA SER A 395 9.83 50.86 -37.22
C SER A 395 9.24 52.27 -37.33
N GLN A 396 8.23 52.59 -36.50
CA GLN A 396 7.64 53.92 -36.45
C GLN A 396 8.64 54.99 -35.99
N GLN A 397 9.51 54.69 -35.02
CA GLN A 397 10.58 55.59 -34.59
C GLN A 397 11.62 55.81 -35.69
N ALA A 398 12.05 54.76 -36.41
CA ALA A 398 12.97 54.87 -37.53
C ALA A 398 12.36 55.69 -38.68
N GLU A 399 11.08 55.49 -39.00
CA GLU A 399 10.36 56.26 -40.01
C GLU A 399 10.21 57.75 -39.60
N ALA A 400 9.94 58.02 -38.32
CA ALA A 400 9.88 59.38 -37.78
C ALA A 400 11.26 60.07 -37.80
N GLN A 401 12.34 59.35 -37.47
CA GLN A 401 13.71 59.85 -37.59
C GLN A 401 14.08 60.15 -39.05
N LEU A 402 13.69 59.27 -39.99
CA LEU A 402 13.91 59.48 -41.42
C LEU A 402 13.14 60.70 -41.96
N LYS A 403 11.89 60.90 -41.52
CA LYS A 403 11.08 62.10 -41.82
C LYS A 403 11.73 63.37 -41.26
N HIS A 404 12.22 63.35 -40.02
CA HIS A 404 12.94 64.45 -39.40
C HIS A 404 14.26 64.78 -40.14
N MET A 405 15.05 63.75 -40.49
CA MET A 405 16.27 63.90 -41.30
C MET A 405 15.97 64.52 -42.68
N SER A 406 14.90 64.07 -43.35
CA SER A 406 14.45 64.62 -44.63
C SER A 406 14.02 66.09 -44.52
N MET A 407 13.22 66.44 -43.50
CA MET A 407 12.85 67.83 -43.21
C MET A 407 14.08 68.71 -42.96
N LYS A 408 15.05 68.24 -42.17
CA LYS A 408 16.28 68.99 -41.92
C LYS A 408 17.11 69.15 -43.20
N ALA A 409 17.29 68.09 -43.98
CA ALA A 409 18.00 68.17 -45.26
C ALA A 409 17.34 69.17 -46.23
N GLN A 410 16.01 69.29 -46.22
CA GLN A 410 15.30 70.32 -46.98
C GLN A 410 15.54 71.73 -46.43
N GLN A 411 15.59 71.92 -45.10
CA GLN A 411 15.96 73.21 -44.49
C GLN A 411 17.39 73.60 -44.84
N ASP A 412 18.36 72.69 -44.67
CA ASP A 412 19.76 72.89 -45.01
C ASP A 412 19.92 73.19 -46.52
N SER A 413 19.17 72.51 -47.39
CA SER A 413 19.11 72.79 -48.84
C SER A 413 18.58 74.19 -49.15
N ASN A 414 17.49 74.61 -48.49
CA ASN A 414 16.93 75.95 -48.64
C ASN A 414 17.93 77.03 -48.18
N ILE A 415 18.66 76.80 -47.08
CA ILE A 415 19.71 77.70 -46.58
C ILE A 415 20.88 77.77 -47.56
N VAL A 416 21.35 76.61 -48.09
CA VAL A 416 22.38 76.57 -49.13
C VAL A 416 21.94 77.31 -50.39
N GLN A 417 20.66 77.26 -50.77
CA GLN A 417 20.13 78.01 -51.90
C GLN A 417 20.09 79.52 -51.65
N GLN A 418 19.72 79.97 -50.44
CA GLN A 418 19.82 81.38 -50.03
C GLN A 418 21.28 81.86 -50.04
N LEU A 419 22.20 81.07 -49.47
CA LEU A 419 23.64 81.38 -49.46
C LEU A 419 24.21 81.45 -50.88
N LYS A 420 23.79 80.57 -51.80
CA LYS A 420 24.18 80.65 -53.23
C LYS A 420 23.72 81.95 -53.88
N VAL A 421 22.49 82.40 -53.64
CA VAL A 421 22.00 83.69 -54.16
C VAL A 421 22.85 84.84 -53.62
N ILE A 422 23.10 84.87 -52.31
CA ILE A 422 23.96 85.89 -51.67
C ILE A 422 25.38 85.87 -52.25
N VAL A 423 25.96 84.68 -52.45
CA VAL A 423 27.28 84.54 -53.09
C VAL A 423 27.27 85.12 -54.51
N THR A 424 26.29 84.77 -55.35
CA THR A 424 26.21 85.33 -56.72
C THR A 424 26.00 86.85 -56.75
N GLU A 425 25.28 87.41 -55.76
CA GLU A 425 25.15 88.86 -55.59
C GLU A 425 26.48 89.50 -55.18
N LYS A 426 27.22 88.90 -54.24
CA LYS A 426 28.56 89.37 -53.84
C LYS A 426 29.59 89.23 -54.96
N GLU A 427 29.58 88.13 -55.71
CA GLU A 427 30.42 87.92 -56.90
C GLU A 427 30.11 88.97 -57.98
N SER A 428 28.84 89.23 -58.27
CA SER A 428 28.43 90.32 -59.17
C SER A 428 28.93 91.67 -58.68
N LYS A 429 28.84 91.96 -57.37
CA LYS A 429 29.33 93.23 -56.82
C LYS A 429 30.85 93.34 -56.79
N VAL A 430 31.56 92.24 -56.55
CA VAL A 430 33.02 92.17 -56.72
C VAL A 430 33.37 92.46 -58.18
N HIS A 431 32.71 91.84 -59.15
CA HIS A 431 33.02 92.06 -60.56
C HIS A 431 32.76 93.51 -61.02
N GLN A 432 31.68 94.14 -60.53
CA GLN A 432 31.44 95.58 -60.71
C GLN A 432 32.60 96.44 -60.15
N LEU A 433 33.08 96.13 -58.95
CA LEU A 433 34.19 96.84 -58.32
C LEU A 433 35.54 96.55 -59.03
N GLU A 434 35.72 95.35 -59.57
CA GLU A 434 36.87 95.01 -60.42
C GLU A 434 36.84 95.77 -61.76
N ASP A 435 35.67 95.96 -62.37
CA ASP A 435 35.49 96.77 -63.57
C ASP A 435 35.73 98.26 -63.29
N GLU A 436 35.22 98.76 -62.15
CA GLU A 436 35.48 100.12 -61.66
C GLU A 436 36.97 100.34 -61.39
N ILE A 437 37.65 99.40 -60.71
CA ILE A 437 39.11 99.43 -60.50
C ILE A 437 39.87 99.31 -61.83
N ARG A 438 39.40 98.51 -62.80
CA ARG A 438 39.98 98.43 -64.15
C ARG A 438 39.78 99.73 -64.93
N GLN A 439 38.68 100.45 -64.71
CA GLN A 439 38.43 101.77 -65.31
C GLN A 439 39.26 102.87 -64.65
N LEU A 440 39.33 102.90 -63.31
CA LEU A 440 40.20 103.80 -62.56
C LEU A 440 41.68 103.57 -62.90
N LYS A 441 42.12 102.31 -63.07
CA LYS A 441 43.47 101.99 -63.57
C LYS A 441 43.70 102.47 -64.99
N ARG A 442 42.74 102.35 -65.92
CA ARG A 442 42.84 102.93 -67.27
C ARG A 442 42.90 104.46 -67.25
N ASN A 443 42.07 105.11 -66.43
CA ASN A 443 42.07 106.57 -66.27
C ASN A 443 43.39 107.06 -65.63
N HIS A 444 43.92 106.33 -64.65
CA HIS A 444 45.21 106.63 -64.03
C HIS A 444 46.39 106.34 -64.97
N LEU A 445 46.31 105.30 -65.81
CA LEU A 445 47.32 105.02 -66.83
C LEU A 445 47.34 106.11 -67.91
N HIS A 446 46.18 106.60 -68.37
CA HIS A 446 46.11 107.78 -69.22
C HIS A 446 46.77 109.00 -68.55
N LYS A 447 46.45 109.26 -67.28
CA LYS A 447 47.02 110.39 -66.53
C LYS A 447 48.54 110.24 -66.28
N ALA A 448 49.03 109.02 -66.11
CA ALA A 448 50.45 108.69 -66.00
C ALA A 448 51.18 108.65 -67.36
N GLN A 449 50.46 108.69 -68.48
CA GLN A 449 51.03 108.95 -69.81
C GLN A 449 51.16 110.46 -70.10
N GLU A 450 50.50 111.32 -69.35
CA GLU A 450 50.70 112.79 -69.39
C GLU A 450 51.89 113.23 -68.50
N GLU A 451 52.18 112.51 -67.42
CA GLU A 451 53.28 112.81 -66.47
C GLU A 451 54.21 111.60 -66.25
N GLY A 452 55.26 111.44 -67.09
CA GLY A 452 56.13 110.25 -67.10
C GLY A 452 57.51 110.39 -66.46
N VAL A 453 57.86 109.52 -65.50
CA VAL A 453 59.22 109.28 -64.95
C VAL A 453 59.42 107.79 -64.61
N SER A 454 60.64 107.26 -64.75
CA SER A 454 61.01 105.84 -64.53
C SER A 454 61.67 105.55 -63.17
N GLN A 455 61.41 104.37 -62.58
CA GLN A 455 62.28 103.50 -61.73
C GLN A 455 61.45 102.25 -61.32
N LEU A 456 61.91 100.98 -61.27
CA LEU A 456 63.11 100.27 -60.74
C LEU A 456 62.90 99.74 -59.30
N PHE A 457 63.53 98.59 -58.95
CA PHE A 457 63.24 97.62 -57.87
C PHE A 457 62.06 96.67 -58.18
N GLN A 458 62.13 95.33 -58.12
CA GLN A 458 63.12 94.31 -57.70
C GLN A 458 63.24 93.99 -56.19
N HIS A 459 63.13 92.69 -55.85
CA HIS A 459 63.42 92.01 -54.56
C HIS A 459 62.51 92.32 -53.34
N VAL A 460 62.33 91.45 -52.33
CA VAL A 460 62.87 90.08 -52.05
C VAL A 460 61.74 89.14 -51.57
N ASP A 461 61.98 87.83 -51.69
CA ASP A 461 61.20 86.68 -51.21
C ASP A 461 60.80 86.69 -49.72
N ASN A 462 59.89 85.77 -49.36
CA ASN A 462 60.17 84.91 -48.20
C ASN A 462 59.77 83.45 -48.48
N ARG A 463 60.55 82.47 -48.01
CA ARG A 463 60.57 81.07 -48.52
C ARG A 463 60.26 80.02 -47.41
N PRO A 464 60.64 78.71 -47.47
CA PRO A 464 59.75 77.59 -47.08
C PRO A 464 60.21 76.99 -45.71
N PRO A 465 60.28 75.66 -45.38
CA PRO A 465 60.22 74.37 -46.13
C PRO A 465 58.80 73.73 -46.06
N SER A 466 58.33 72.80 -46.91
CA SER A 466 58.89 71.75 -47.79
C SER A 466 59.25 70.41 -47.13
N SER A 467 58.40 69.40 -47.31
CA SER A 467 58.75 67.97 -47.19
C SER A 467 57.95 67.12 -48.21
N ILE A 468 58.67 66.64 -49.22
CA ILE A 468 58.31 65.67 -50.28
C ILE A 468 58.67 64.24 -49.75
N PRO A 469 58.49 63.08 -50.44
CA PRO A 469 57.84 62.77 -51.73
C PRO A 469 57.00 61.45 -51.79
N SER A 470 56.60 61.07 -53.02
CA SER A 470 56.48 59.68 -53.54
C SER A 470 55.23 58.82 -53.21
N SER A 471 54.74 57.97 -54.13
CA SER A 471 55.02 57.84 -55.58
C SER A 471 54.02 56.93 -56.33
N ARG A 472 54.07 56.98 -57.68
CA ARG A 472 53.47 56.10 -58.72
C ARG A 472 51.97 56.27 -59.09
N PRO A 473 51.68 56.55 -60.38
CA PRO A 473 50.41 56.31 -61.05
C PRO A 473 50.47 55.07 -61.99
N MET A 474 49.39 54.84 -62.76
CA MET A 474 49.14 53.73 -63.71
C MET A 474 48.82 52.38 -63.03
N THR A 475 47.99 51.50 -63.60
CA THR A 475 47.51 51.38 -65.00
C THR A 475 45.99 51.40 -65.17
N CYS A 476 45.55 51.62 -66.41
CA CYS A 476 44.25 51.20 -66.93
C CYS A 476 44.37 49.82 -67.61
N ASP A 477 43.27 49.08 -67.72
CA ASP A 477 43.03 48.16 -68.85
C ASP A 477 41.53 47.79 -68.96
N ASN A 478 41.11 47.22 -70.11
CA ASN A 478 39.71 47.07 -70.51
C ASN A 478 39.23 45.61 -70.72
N ASN A 479 37.91 45.44 -70.86
CA ASN A 479 37.17 44.24 -71.33
C ASN A 479 37.18 43.05 -70.33
N ILE A 480 36.33 42.02 -70.39
CA ILE A 480 35.36 41.47 -71.37
C ILE A 480 34.11 41.02 -70.51
N GLU A 481 32.82 41.28 -70.77
CA GLU A 481 31.87 41.02 -71.90
C GLU A 481 31.36 39.55 -72.02
N LEU A 482 30.08 39.36 -72.43
CA LEU A 482 29.39 38.10 -72.83
C LEU A 482 29.17 37.03 -71.70
N ASP A 483 28.16 36.14 -71.68
CA ASP A 483 26.90 35.93 -72.45
C ASP A 483 25.84 35.32 -71.46
N PHE A 484 24.52 35.14 -71.65
CA PHE A 484 23.61 35.00 -72.82
C PHE A 484 23.75 33.62 -73.55
N THR A 485 22.79 33.05 -74.32
CA THR A 485 21.31 33.26 -74.39
C THR A 485 20.54 31.95 -74.72
N VAL A 486 19.42 31.65 -74.02
CA VAL A 486 18.31 30.69 -74.38
C VAL A 486 18.69 29.20 -74.71
N SER A 487 17.81 28.19 -74.89
CA SER A 487 16.33 28.06 -74.87
C SER A 487 15.84 26.61 -74.56
N SER A 488 14.55 26.49 -74.16
CA SER A 488 13.65 25.29 -74.22
C SER A 488 14.10 23.98 -73.51
N VAL A 489 13.27 22.95 -73.21
CA VAL A 489 11.93 22.50 -73.66
C VAL A 489 11.04 22.03 -72.46
N THR A 490 9.71 22.00 -72.61
CA THR A 490 8.65 21.58 -71.64
C THR A 490 8.04 20.19 -72.03
N PRO A 491 6.96 19.61 -71.43
CA PRO A 491 6.07 19.97 -70.30
C PRO A 491 6.06 18.84 -69.20
N THR A 492 5.19 18.69 -68.19
CA THR A 492 3.72 18.91 -68.03
C THR A 492 3.26 19.15 -66.59
N GLN A 493 2.18 19.95 -66.46
CA GLN A 493 1.03 19.91 -65.53
C GLN A 493 1.22 19.65 -64.01
N SER A 494 0.46 20.22 -63.05
CA SER A 494 -0.25 21.50 -62.82
C SER A 494 -1.56 21.30 -62.02
N ARG A 495 -1.66 22.03 -60.89
CA ARG A 495 -2.88 22.44 -60.15
C ARG A 495 -3.66 21.44 -59.27
N LEU A 496 -4.22 22.06 -58.23
CA LEU A 496 -5.08 21.56 -57.15
C LEU A 496 -6.55 21.46 -57.60
N SER A 497 -7.37 20.63 -56.93
CA SER A 497 -8.63 21.08 -56.27
C SER A 497 -9.48 19.96 -55.61
N GLU A 498 -10.30 20.42 -54.67
CA GLU A 498 -11.37 19.86 -53.84
C GLU A 498 -12.11 18.51 -54.14
N ARG A 499 -12.37 17.78 -53.03
CA ARG A 499 -13.67 17.20 -52.55
C ARG A 499 -14.43 16.11 -53.35
N PRO A 500 -14.88 15.00 -52.71
CA PRO A 500 -15.64 13.92 -53.35
C PRO A 500 -17.19 14.03 -53.23
N PRO A 501 -17.95 13.43 -54.16
CA PRO A 501 -19.39 13.19 -54.05
C PRO A 501 -19.80 11.71 -53.85
N SER A 502 -21.04 11.53 -53.37
CA SER A 502 -21.80 10.32 -53.01
C SER A 502 -21.90 9.16 -54.01
N GLY A 503 -22.14 7.93 -53.51
CA GLY A 503 -22.47 6.75 -54.35
C GLY A 503 -22.97 5.46 -53.64
N MET A 504 -24.08 5.53 -52.89
CA MET A 504 -25.03 4.46 -52.43
C MET A 504 -24.63 2.95 -52.57
N LYS A 505 -24.71 2.11 -51.52
CA LYS A 505 -25.83 1.16 -51.20
C LYS A 505 -25.40 0.07 -50.17
N ASP A 506 -26.24 -0.75 -49.50
CA ASP A 506 -27.66 -0.65 -49.05
C ASP A 506 -27.97 -1.71 -47.93
N ARG A 507 -28.77 -1.32 -46.91
CA ARG A 507 -29.58 -2.14 -45.94
C ARG A 507 -29.00 -3.35 -45.10
N PRO A 508 -29.75 -3.85 -44.06
CA PRO A 508 -29.23 -4.75 -42.99
C PRO A 508 -30.12 -5.97 -42.59
N LEU A 509 -29.80 -6.61 -41.44
CA LEU A 509 -30.63 -7.41 -40.47
C LEU A 509 -30.51 -8.95 -40.38
N SER A 510 -30.43 -9.42 -39.12
CA SER A 510 -30.85 -10.73 -38.57
C SER A 510 -30.00 -11.98 -38.92
N SER A 511 -30.01 -13.10 -38.18
CA SER A 511 -30.88 -13.50 -37.04
C SER A 511 -30.20 -14.47 -36.03
N ALA A 512 -30.59 -14.35 -34.74
CA ALA A 512 -31.00 -15.42 -33.81
C ALA A 512 -30.11 -16.65 -33.45
N MET A 513 -29.91 -16.82 -32.13
CA MET A 513 -30.06 -18.06 -31.33
C MET A 513 -29.12 -19.28 -31.58
N ASP A 514 -28.93 -20.25 -30.67
CA ASP A 514 -29.60 -20.51 -29.38
C ASP A 514 -28.67 -21.10 -28.29
N ARG A 515 -29.22 -21.35 -27.10
CA ARG A 515 -28.65 -22.08 -25.95
C ARG A 515 -29.07 -23.57 -26.00
N PRO A 516 -28.46 -24.51 -25.24
CA PRO A 516 -28.85 -24.66 -23.82
C PRO A 516 -27.74 -25.23 -22.88
N LEU A 517 -28.16 -25.55 -21.65
CA LEU A 517 -27.42 -26.28 -20.60
C LEU A 517 -27.88 -27.75 -20.56
N THR A 518 -27.06 -28.68 -20.08
CA THR A 518 -27.49 -30.00 -19.56
C THR A 518 -26.69 -30.40 -18.31
N SER A 519 -27.17 -31.40 -17.57
CA SER A 519 -26.66 -31.80 -16.24
C SER A 519 -26.76 -33.32 -16.00
N ASN A 520 -26.02 -33.81 -15.00
CA ASN A 520 -25.77 -35.23 -14.67
C ASN A 520 -27.00 -36.17 -14.56
N SER A 521 -26.83 -37.42 -15.01
CA SER A 521 -27.17 -38.67 -14.30
C SER A 521 -26.34 -39.82 -14.94
N MET A 522 -25.56 -40.70 -14.29
CA MET A 522 -25.69 -41.58 -13.10
C MET A 522 -26.46 -42.91 -13.33
N LEU A 523 -25.74 -44.03 -13.12
CA LEU A 523 -26.18 -45.41 -12.72
C LEU A 523 -26.95 -46.28 -13.76
N ASP A 524 -26.98 -47.63 -13.70
CA ASP A 524 -26.06 -48.66 -13.14
C ASP A 524 -26.41 -50.10 -13.67
N SER A 525 -25.43 -51.01 -13.64
CA SER A 525 -25.42 -52.49 -13.60
C SER A 525 -26.57 -53.39 -14.14
N SER A 526 -26.14 -54.25 -15.09
CA SER A 526 -26.30 -55.73 -15.07
C SER A 526 -27.60 -56.44 -15.50
N ARG A 527 -27.46 -57.39 -16.45
CA ARG A 527 -27.94 -58.79 -16.30
C ARG A 527 -27.45 -59.73 -17.41
N VAL A 528 -27.34 -61.03 -17.08
CA VAL A 528 -27.18 -62.16 -18.02
C VAL A 528 -28.08 -63.30 -17.54
N PRO A 529 -28.85 -63.96 -18.43
CA PRO A 529 -28.86 -65.42 -18.42
C PRO A 529 -29.03 -66.10 -19.80
N SER A 530 -28.17 -67.12 -20.00
CA SER A 530 -28.15 -68.14 -21.06
C SER A 530 -29.50 -68.77 -21.51
N ARG A 531 -29.69 -69.04 -22.82
CA ARG A 531 -29.74 -70.42 -23.41
C ARG A 531 -30.15 -70.51 -24.91
N LYS A 532 -29.40 -71.32 -25.67
CA LYS A 532 -29.76 -72.22 -26.82
C LYS A 532 -30.77 -71.75 -27.91
N SER A 533 -30.33 -71.73 -29.20
CA SER A 533 -30.64 -72.76 -30.24
C SER A 533 -30.50 -72.28 -31.72
N ALA A 534 -30.29 -73.23 -32.64
CA ALA A 534 -30.63 -73.23 -34.09
C ALA A 534 -30.10 -72.16 -35.10
N ARG A 535 -28.94 -72.47 -35.72
CA ARG A 535 -28.77 -72.69 -37.18
C ARG A 535 -29.28 -71.64 -38.22
N THR A 536 -28.40 -70.71 -38.61
CA THR A 536 -28.08 -70.19 -39.99
C THR A 536 -29.21 -70.07 -41.05
N PRO A 537 -29.35 -68.90 -41.73
CA PRO A 537 -28.35 -68.53 -42.77
C PRO A 537 -27.98 -67.03 -42.90
N THR A 538 -26.94 -66.76 -43.72
CA THR A 538 -26.55 -65.45 -44.29
C THR A 538 -26.41 -64.26 -43.31
N ASN A 539 -25.42 -64.32 -42.42
CA ASN A 539 -25.18 -63.29 -41.39
C ASN A 539 -24.20 -62.16 -41.82
N ASN A 540 -23.58 -62.26 -43.00
CA ASN A 540 -22.40 -61.49 -43.42
C ASN A 540 -22.53 -59.95 -43.30
N HIS A 541 -23.72 -59.37 -43.41
CA HIS A 541 -23.90 -57.91 -43.28
C HIS A 541 -24.01 -57.45 -41.82
N ALA A 542 -24.55 -58.30 -40.93
CA ALA A 542 -24.58 -58.04 -39.50
C ALA A 542 -23.20 -58.29 -38.87
N ASP A 543 -22.51 -59.37 -39.27
CA ASP A 543 -21.11 -59.61 -38.86
C ASP A 543 -20.18 -58.49 -39.34
N ARG A 544 -20.34 -58.01 -40.58
CA ARG A 544 -19.56 -56.89 -41.10
C ARG A 544 -19.83 -55.58 -40.35
N GLN A 545 -21.07 -55.34 -39.91
CA GLN A 545 -21.39 -54.18 -39.07
C GLN A 545 -20.76 -54.34 -37.68
N ALA A 546 -20.92 -55.49 -37.02
CA ALA A 546 -20.31 -55.75 -35.71
C ALA A 546 -18.77 -55.66 -35.76
N ILE A 547 -18.13 -56.09 -36.84
CA ILE A 547 -16.69 -55.91 -37.07
C ILE A 547 -16.34 -54.42 -37.25
N ALA A 548 -17.16 -53.64 -37.95
CA ALA A 548 -16.95 -52.19 -38.09
C ALA A 548 -17.13 -51.46 -36.75
N ASP A 549 -18.15 -51.81 -35.96
CA ASP A 549 -18.43 -51.25 -34.64
C ASP A 549 -17.29 -51.59 -33.65
N LEU A 550 -16.81 -52.85 -33.65
CA LEU A 550 -15.62 -53.25 -32.90
C LEU A 550 -14.35 -52.53 -33.38
N THR A 551 -14.19 -52.30 -34.68
CA THR A 551 -13.04 -51.55 -35.22
C THR A 551 -13.07 -50.10 -34.76
N TYR A 552 -14.26 -49.47 -34.77
CA TYR A 552 -14.48 -48.12 -34.26
C TYR A 552 -14.20 -48.05 -32.75
N GLN A 553 -14.73 -48.98 -31.96
CA GLN A 553 -14.48 -49.02 -30.51
C GLN A 553 -12.99 -49.23 -30.17
N CYS A 554 -12.28 -50.06 -30.93
CA CYS A 554 -10.82 -50.19 -30.82
C CYS A 554 -10.09 -48.89 -31.18
N GLN A 555 -10.58 -48.14 -32.19
CA GLN A 555 -10.04 -46.84 -32.56
C GLN A 555 -10.31 -45.76 -31.49
N GLU A 556 -11.49 -45.75 -30.87
CA GLU A 556 -11.80 -44.90 -29.71
C GLU A 556 -10.89 -45.20 -28.52
N TYR A 557 -10.71 -46.49 -28.17
CA TYR A 557 -9.77 -46.86 -27.10
C TYR A 557 -8.32 -46.47 -27.44
N HIS A 558 -7.90 -46.54 -28.71
CA HIS A 558 -6.58 -46.07 -29.12
C HIS A 558 -6.41 -44.55 -29.02
N THR A 559 -7.42 -43.75 -29.40
CA THR A 559 -7.32 -42.28 -29.29
C THR A 559 -7.38 -41.83 -27.83
N VAL A 560 -8.21 -42.47 -26.99
CA VAL A 560 -8.24 -42.25 -25.54
C VAL A 560 -6.89 -42.63 -24.90
N MET A 561 -6.33 -43.79 -25.25
CA MET A 561 -5.01 -44.22 -24.78
C MET A 561 -3.95 -43.16 -25.12
N GLN A 562 -3.83 -42.78 -26.40
CA GLN A 562 -2.87 -41.77 -26.86
C GLN A 562 -3.05 -40.42 -26.16
N ALA A 563 -4.28 -39.98 -25.91
CA ALA A 563 -4.55 -38.76 -25.14
C ALA A 563 -4.10 -38.88 -23.67
N THR A 564 -4.30 -40.04 -23.03
CA THR A 564 -3.80 -40.28 -21.66
C THR A 564 -2.28 -40.40 -21.58
N GLU A 565 -1.60 -40.85 -22.64
CA GLU A 565 -0.14 -40.86 -22.72
C GLU A 565 0.43 -39.43 -22.81
N VAL A 566 -0.16 -38.57 -23.64
CA VAL A 566 0.26 -37.17 -23.74
C VAL A 566 0.06 -36.43 -22.41
N GLU A 567 -1.06 -36.63 -21.71
CA GLU A 567 -1.27 -36.00 -20.40
C GLU A 567 -0.39 -36.62 -19.30
N ARG A 568 -0.09 -37.93 -19.35
CA ARG A 568 0.92 -38.58 -18.48
C ARG A 568 2.29 -37.93 -18.65
N ASP A 569 2.73 -37.74 -19.89
CA ASP A 569 4.07 -37.22 -20.18
C ASP A 569 4.18 -35.74 -19.80
N ARG A 570 3.14 -34.94 -20.08
CA ARG A 570 2.98 -33.56 -19.58
C ARG A 570 2.99 -33.46 -18.05
N LEU A 571 2.33 -34.39 -17.35
CA LEU A 571 2.36 -34.46 -15.88
C LEU A 571 3.76 -34.84 -15.37
N SER A 572 4.49 -35.71 -16.09
CA SER A 572 5.89 -36.04 -15.81
C SER A 572 6.81 -34.83 -15.94
N GLU A 573 6.67 -34.04 -17.01
CA GLU A 573 7.38 -32.76 -17.17
C GLU A 573 7.08 -31.79 -16.02
N LEU A 574 5.80 -31.64 -15.63
CA LEU A 574 5.41 -30.78 -14.53
C LEU A 574 6.01 -31.24 -13.19
N VAL A 575 6.04 -32.55 -12.93
CA VAL A 575 6.72 -33.13 -11.76
C VAL A 575 8.22 -32.86 -11.80
N GLN A 576 8.88 -32.99 -12.96
CA GLN A 576 10.31 -32.68 -13.10
C GLN A 576 10.61 -31.19 -12.86
N VAL A 577 9.77 -30.27 -13.36
CA VAL A 577 9.89 -28.83 -13.11
C VAL A 577 9.70 -28.50 -11.63
N VAL A 578 8.73 -29.12 -10.95
CA VAL A 578 8.53 -28.96 -9.50
C VAL A 578 9.71 -29.54 -8.71
N GLN A 579 10.27 -30.67 -9.13
CA GLN A 579 11.43 -31.29 -8.49
C GLN A 579 12.70 -30.44 -8.66
N ASN A 580 12.97 -29.94 -9.86
CA ASN A 580 14.09 -29.04 -10.13
C ASN A 580 13.98 -27.73 -9.33
N ARG A 581 12.75 -27.19 -9.19
CA ARG A 581 12.51 -26.03 -8.33
C ARG A 581 12.70 -26.37 -6.86
N MET A 582 12.35 -27.58 -6.42
CA MET A 582 12.58 -28.02 -5.04
C MET A 582 14.08 -28.13 -4.72
N THR A 583 14.89 -28.68 -5.63
CA THR A 583 16.36 -28.77 -5.43
C THR A 583 16.99 -27.38 -5.42
N GLU A 584 16.64 -26.51 -6.37
CA GLU A 584 17.13 -25.12 -6.44
C GLU A 584 16.80 -24.30 -5.17
N GLN A 585 15.60 -24.46 -4.60
CA GLN A 585 15.26 -23.82 -3.32
C GLN A 585 16.00 -24.46 -2.13
N THR A 586 16.28 -25.76 -2.18
CA THR A 586 17.06 -26.46 -1.14
C THR A 586 18.52 -26.00 -1.15
N GLU A 587 19.12 -25.87 -2.33
CA GLU A 587 20.48 -25.36 -2.53
C GLU A 587 20.60 -23.93 -1.97
N ARG A 588 19.72 -23.01 -2.35
CA ARG A 588 19.66 -21.65 -1.78
C ARG A 588 19.51 -21.62 -0.26
N LEU A 589 18.70 -22.53 0.31
CA LEU A 589 18.58 -22.64 1.77
C LEU A 589 19.91 -23.09 2.41
N THR A 590 20.65 -24.02 1.79
CA THR A 590 21.98 -24.40 2.29
C THR A 590 23.02 -23.30 2.14
N GLU A 591 22.97 -22.50 1.06
CA GLU A 591 23.85 -21.33 0.88
C GLU A 591 23.61 -20.29 1.98
N LEU A 592 22.35 -19.90 2.20
CA LEU A 592 21.95 -18.95 3.25
C LEU A 592 22.27 -19.48 4.66
N GLN A 593 22.14 -20.78 4.90
CA GLN A 593 22.52 -21.39 6.18
C GLN A 593 24.05 -21.39 6.38
N ASN A 594 24.83 -21.63 5.31
CA ASN A 594 26.29 -21.50 5.35
C ASN A 594 26.72 -20.05 5.61
N GLU A 595 26.07 -19.07 5.00
CA GLU A 595 26.31 -17.66 5.29
C GLU A 595 25.95 -17.30 6.75
N LEU A 596 24.78 -17.70 7.24
CA LEU A 596 24.37 -17.49 8.63
C LEU A 596 25.39 -18.08 9.62
N VAL A 597 25.96 -19.26 9.34
CA VAL A 597 27.04 -19.86 10.13
C VAL A 597 28.32 -19.03 10.07
N GLN A 598 28.67 -18.44 8.92
CA GLN A 598 29.81 -17.52 8.82
C GLN A 598 29.56 -16.23 9.61
N GLN A 599 28.38 -15.61 9.51
CA GLN A 599 28.06 -14.39 10.26
C GLN A 599 28.02 -14.66 11.77
N ARG A 600 27.47 -15.79 12.23
CA ARG A 600 27.54 -16.23 13.64
C ARG A 600 28.99 -16.44 14.12
N ARG A 601 29.89 -16.97 13.28
CA ARG A 601 31.33 -17.07 13.60
C ARG A 601 32.00 -15.71 13.70
N LYS A 602 31.71 -14.76 12.80
CA LYS A 602 32.21 -13.37 12.91
C LYS A 602 31.73 -12.72 14.21
N ASN A 603 30.43 -12.82 14.52
CA ASN A 603 29.87 -12.21 15.72
C ASN A 603 30.50 -12.80 17.01
N ALA A 604 30.67 -14.13 17.10
CA ALA A 604 31.35 -14.77 18.23
C ALA A 604 32.82 -14.35 18.39
N LEU A 605 33.51 -13.94 17.32
CA LEU A 605 34.85 -13.34 17.40
C LEU A 605 34.80 -11.90 17.93
N LEU A 606 33.82 -11.10 17.49
CA LEU A 606 33.59 -9.75 18.00
C LEU A 606 33.19 -9.76 19.49
N GLU A 607 32.27 -10.62 19.90
CA GLU A 607 31.91 -10.82 21.31
C GLU A 607 33.11 -11.22 22.16
N LYS A 608 33.98 -12.10 21.65
CA LYS A 608 35.22 -12.51 22.32
C LYS A 608 36.23 -11.35 22.44
N GLN A 609 36.26 -10.43 21.47
CA GLN A 609 37.09 -9.24 21.50
C GLN A 609 36.53 -8.20 22.49
N ILE A 610 35.23 -7.90 22.43
CA ILE A 610 34.51 -7.05 23.40
C ILE A 610 34.68 -7.60 24.83
N GLY A 611 34.61 -8.93 25.00
CA GLY A 611 34.82 -9.60 26.28
C GLY A 611 36.25 -9.44 26.82
N LYS A 612 37.27 -9.52 25.96
CA LYS A 612 38.66 -9.21 26.32
C LYS A 612 38.80 -7.77 26.78
N ASN A 613 38.42 -6.80 25.94
CA ASN A 613 38.53 -5.37 26.23
C ASN A 613 37.85 -5.04 27.58
N LYS A 614 36.64 -5.56 27.83
CA LYS A 614 35.93 -5.38 29.12
C LYS A 614 36.69 -5.92 30.33
N VAL A 615 37.30 -7.11 30.23
CA VAL A 615 38.12 -7.68 31.31
C VAL A 615 39.41 -6.89 31.51
N GLU A 616 39.98 -6.35 30.43
CA GLU A 616 41.18 -5.50 30.46
C GLU A 616 40.90 -4.17 31.17
N SER A 617 39.83 -3.46 30.79
CA SER A 617 39.34 -2.27 31.50
C SER A 617 39.01 -2.55 32.97
N GLN A 618 38.32 -3.67 33.25
CA GLN A 618 37.92 -4.02 34.62
C GLN A 618 39.12 -4.39 35.50
N ASN A 619 40.20 -4.94 34.93
CA ASN A 619 41.45 -5.19 35.65
C ASN A 619 42.22 -3.90 35.98
N MET A 620 42.12 -2.84 35.17
CA MET A 620 42.65 -1.52 35.52
C MET A 620 41.85 -0.92 36.69
N ILE A 621 40.52 -0.94 36.62
CA ILE A 621 39.63 -0.44 37.69
C ILE A 621 39.84 -1.20 39.01
N ASN A 622 40.06 -2.51 38.97
CA ASN A 622 40.30 -3.30 40.19
C ASN A 622 41.66 -3.01 40.84
N LYS A 623 42.66 -2.49 40.13
CA LYS A 623 43.97 -2.12 40.71
C LYS A 623 43.91 -0.85 41.57
N SER A 624 43.02 0.10 41.28
CA SER A 624 42.96 1.40 41.96
C SER A 624 42.16 1.41 43.28
N SER A 625 41.42 0.33 43.59
CA SER A 625 40.48 0.29 44.73
C SER A 625 41.06 -0.25 46.05
N SER A 626 42.37 -0.50 46.14
CA SER A 626 43.03 -1.02 47.34
C SER A 626 43.32 0.04 48.43
N ALA A 627 42.34 0.89 48.76
CA ALA A 627 42.43 1.88 49.84
C ALA A 627 41.11 2.01 50.64
N VAL A 628 41.22 2.02 51.97
CA VAL A 628 40.15 1.92 52.99
C VAL A 628 40.50 2.96 54.08
N PRO A 629 39.59 3.71 54.78
CA PRO A 629 38.34 3.21 55.43
C PRO A 629 37.07 4.12 55.58
N ARG A 630 35.91 3.45 55.82
CA ARG A 630 34.78 3.75 56.77
C ARG A 630 34.00 5.10 56.73
N GLY A 631 32.65 5.05 56.63
CA GLY A 631 31.79 6.28 56.58
C GLY A 631 30.30 6.30 57.02
N ARG A 632 29.74 5.31 57.75
CA ARG A 632 28.50 5.41 58.59
C ARG A 632 27.11 5.86 57.98
N LYS A 633 26.24 4.86 57.76
CA LYS A 633 24.74 4.81 57.98
C LYS A 633 23.69 5.50 57.05
N GLN A 634 22.63 4.69 56.79
CA GLN A 634 21.17 5.00 56.69
C GLN A 634 20.52 5.58 55.40
N THR A 635 20.01 4.67 54.55
CA THR A 635 18.56 4.40 54.25
C THR A 635 17.50 5.52 54.35
N PRO A 636 16.36 5.42 53.62
CA PRO A 636 16.15 4.90 52.25
C PRO A 636 15.18 5.77 51.40
N GLY A 637 15.16 5.62 50.06
CA GLY A 637 14.16 6.30 49.22
C GLY A 637 14.04 5.70 47.81
N ARG A 638 12.82 5.46 47.33
CA ARG A 638 12.54 4.75 46.05
C ARG A 638 11.40 5.41 45.27
N ALA A 639 11.75 5.99 44.12
CA ALA A 639 10.88 6.39 43.01
C ALA A 639 11.70 6.14 41.71
N SER A 640 11.22 5.50 40.65
CA SER A 640 10.04 5.75 39.80
C SER A 640 10.22 6.97 38.89
N SER A 641 9.95 6.95 37.58
CA SER A 641 9.73 5.85 36.60
C SER A 641 9.80 6.43 35.18
N GLN A 642 10.32 5.66 34.20
CA GLN A 642 10.23 5.98 32.75
C GLN A 642 10.91 7.34 32.39
N SER A 643 11.01 7.87 31.16
CA SER A 643 10.57 7.46 29.81
C SER A 643 11.63 7.98 28.79
N THR A 644 11.91 7.30 27.66
CA THR A 644 11.47 7.70 26.29
C THR A 644 11.25 9.22 26.08
N MET A 645 11.80 9.94 25.09
CA MET A 645 12.14 9.57 23.70
C MET A 645 13.35 10.37 23.14
N SER A 646 13.75 9.99 21.91
CA SER A 646 14.65 10.66 20.96
C SER A 646 14.62 12.20 20.90
N ALA A 647 15.80 12.82 20.71
CA ALA A 647 16.01 13.92 19.76
C ALA A 647 17.51 14.08 19.39
N ASN A 648 17.79 14.22 18.10
CA ASN A 648 18.92 14.98 17.55
C ASN A 648 18.32 16.26 16.91
N PRO A 649 19.06 17.35 16.59
CA PRO A 649 20.50 17.39 16.32
C PRO A 649 21.33 18.53 16.96
N LEU A 650 22.65 18.34 16.95
CA LEU A 650 23.74 19.32 16.75
C LEU A 650 23.53 20.80 17.19
N SER A 651 24.28 21.23 18.22
CA SER A 651 24.75 22.61 18.32
C SER A 651 26.05 22.77 19.13
N SER A 652 27.11 23.19 18.43
CA SER A 652 28.14 24.16 18.83
C SER A 652 28.53 24.35 20.32
N SER A 653 29.73 23.84 20.64
CA SER A 653 30.90 24.59 21.17
C SER A 653 30.90 25.26 22.57
N MET A 654 32.06 25.06 23.23
CA MET A 654 32.80 25.98 24.11
C MET A 654 32.49 26.04 25.64
N MET A 655 33.56 25.77 26.40
CA MET A 655 33.88 26.18 27.79
C MET A 655 32.91 25.81 28.95
N GLY A 656 33.41 24.91 29.80
CA GLY A 656 32.83 24.57 31.12
C GLY A 656 33.85 23.89 32.06
N LYS A 657 35.11 24.32 32.03
CA LYS A 657 36.21 23.69 32.80
C LYS A 657 36.25 24.24 34.22
N ASP A 658 35.63 23.52 35.18
CA ASP A 658 35.97 23.63 36.62
C ASP A 658 35.42 22.45 37.46
N MET A 659 36.07 21.28 37.34
CA MET A 659 36.35 20.41 38.50
C MET A 659 37.52 19.49 38.19
N LEU A 660 38.60 19.54 38.98
CA LEU A 660 39.74 18.62 38.84
C LEU A 660 39.45 17.29 39.55
N GLY A 661 39.80 16.17 38.91
CA GLY A 661 39.50 14.84 39.44
C GLY A 661 40.31 13.67 38.84
N ALA A 662 41.52 13.95 38.32
CA ALA A 662 42.52 12.96 37.88
C ALA A 662 42.00 11.74 37.08
N MET A 663 41.94 11.91 35.75
CA MET A 663 42.10 10.81 34.79
C MET A 663 43.28 11.19 33.90
N ASP A 664 44.13 10.22 33.55
CA ASP A 664 45.38 10.48 32.82
C ASP A 664 45.10 10.88 31.37
N GLU A 665 45.96 11.72 30.80
CA GLU A 665 45.73 12.36 29.49
C GLU A 665 45.60 11.34 28.34
N GLU A 666 46.27 10.18 28.47
CA GLU A 666 46.19 9.06 27.53
C GLU A 666 44.83 8.32 27.55
N ASP A 667 44.12 8.26 28.68
CA ASP A 667 42.80 7.58 28.79
C ASP A 667 41.70 8.37 28.05
N ILE A 668 41.80 9.70 28.02
CA ILE A 668 40.83 10.57 27.34
C ILE A 668 41.02 10.50 25.82
N ASP A 669 42.26 10.57 25.35
CA ASP A 669 42.57 10.46 23.92
C ASP A 669 42.30 9.05 23.38
N THR A 670 42.58 7.99 24.14
CA THR A 670 42.23 6.63 23.71
C THR A 670 40.71 6.40 23.64
N MET A 671 39.92 6.93 24.59
CA MET A 671 38.45 6.83 24.50
C MET A 671 37.89 7.61 23.31
N ASN A 672 38.39 8.82 23.03
CA ASN A 672 38.05 9.58 21.83
C ASN A 672 38.43 8.84 20.54
N ILE A 673 39.61 8.19 20.51
CA ILE A 673 40.08 7.40 19.36
C ILE A 673 39.19 6.17 19.15
N GLU A 674 38.77 5.46 20.21
CA GLU A 674 37.82 4.33 20.07
C GLU A 674 36.42 4.79 19.64
N GLU A 675 35.91 5.93 20.13
CA GLU A 675 34.62 6.48 19.69
C GLU A 675 34.69 6.94 18.22
N VAL A 676 35.73 7.66 17.80
CA VAL A 676 35.94 8.04 16.39
C VAL A 676 36.08 6.80 15.51
N LYS A 677 36.78 5.75 15.99
CA LYS A 677 36.95 4.49 15.25
C LYS A 677 35.64 3.72 15.09
N THR A 678 34.81 3.61 16.13
CA THR A 678 33.50 2.93 16.01
C THR A 678 32.55 3.71 15.11
N ASN A 679 32.52 5.04 15.19
CA ASN A 679 31.77 5.89 14.26
C ASN A 679 32.25 5.73 12.80
N LEU A 680 33.56 5.59 12.57
CA LEU A 680 34.14 5.36 11.25
C LEU A 680 33.84 3.95 10.72
N GLU A 681 33.75 2.95 11.60
CA GLU A 681 33.32 1.59 11.28
C GLU A 681 31.83 1.56 10.89
N ILE A 682 30.95 2.23 11.66
CA ILE A 682 29.52 2.41 11.32
C ILE A 682 29.35 3.12 9.97
N GLN A 683 30.15 4.17 9.70
CA GLN A 683 30.12 4.86 8.39
C GLN A 683 30.65 3.99 7.25
N ARG A 684 31.53 3.01 7.50
CA ARG A 684 31.93 2.02 6.49
C ARG A 684 30.81 1.04 6.20
N ASP A 685 30.17 0.49 7.23
CA ASP A 685 29.03 -0.41 7.09
C ASP A 685 27.86 0.28 6.37
N GLU A 686 27.56 1.54 6.68
CA GLU A 686 26.58 2.34 5.96
C GLU A 686 26.98 2.57 4.49
N ASN A 687 28.25 2.87 4.21
CA ASN A 687 28.74 3.00 2.84
C ASN A 687 28.72 1.66 2.07
N GLU A 688 28.90 0.51 2.72
CA GLU A 688 28.81 -0.81 2.10
C GLU A 688 27.35 -1.21 1.85
N ALA A 689 26.44 -0.91 2.79
CA ALA A 689 24.99 -1.04 2.60
C ALA A 689 24.48 -0.15 1.45
N LEU A 690 24.95 1.10 1.35
CA LEU A 690 24.60 2.00 0.26
C LEU A 690 25.17 1.53 -1.09
N LYS A 691 26.41 1.01 -1.13
CA LYS A 691 26.99 0.43 -2.36
C LYS A 691 26.24 -0.82 -2.83
N THR A 692 25.90 -1.74 -1.92
CA THR A 692 25.16 -2.95 -2.25
C THR A 692 23.71 -2.65 -2.66
N ALA A 693 23.05 -1.70 -2.00
CA ALA A 693 21.73 -1.20 -2.42
C ALA A 693 21.78 -0.52 -3.80
N LEU A 694 22.80 0.29 -4.07
CA LEU A 694 23.01 0.91 -5.38
C LEU A 694 23.28 -0.14 -6.48
N GLN A 695 24.13 -1.12 -6.21
CA GLN A 695 24.44 -2.20 -7.16
C GLN A 695 23.22 -3.10 -7.43
N SER A 696 22.41 -3.39 -6.40
CA SER A 696 21.13 -4.09 -6.54
C SER A 696 20.13 -3.28 -7.39
N THR A 697 20.04 -1.97 -7.15
CA THR A 697 19.20 -1.06 -7.94
C THR A 697 19.65 -0.97 -9.40
N LEU A 698 20.96 -0.92 -9.65
CA LEU A 698 21.55 -0.89 -10.99
C LEU A 698 21.26 -2.20 -11.73
N LYS A 699 21.48 -3.36 -11.09
CA LYS A 699 21.16 -4.68 -11.65
C LYS A 699 19.67 -4.82 -11.98
N ALA A 700 18.77 -4.33 -11.11
CA ALA A 700 17.34 -4.31 -11.40
C ALA A 700 16.98 -3.41 -12.59
N LYS A 701 17.71 -2.30 -12.81
CA LYS A 701 17.55 -1.44 -13.98
C LYS A 701 18.11 -2.05 -15.27
N ASP A 702 19.19 -2.82 -15.19
CA ASP A 702 19.69 -3.60 -16.32
C ASP A 702 18.70 -4.73 -16.70
N GLU A 703 18.07 -5.38 -15.71
CA GLU A 703 17.02 -6.39 -15.92
C GLU A 703 15.73 -5.79 -16.51
N ASP A 704 15.31 -4.60 -16.05
CA ASP A 704 14.26 -3.81 -16.70
C ASP A 704 14.62 -3.53 -18.18
N LEU A 705 15.83 -3.01 -18.44
CA LEU A 705 16.29 -2.64 -19.79
C LEU A 705 16.39 -3.84 -20.74
N GLN A 706 16.87 -5.00 -20.27
CA GLN A 706 16.85 -6.24 -21.04
C GLN A 706 15.43 -6.69 -21.33
N SER A 707 14.50 -6.56 -20.37
CA SER A 707 13.09 -6.87 -20.57
C SER A 707 12.46 -5.96 -21.64
N TYR A 708 12.72 -4.65 -21.61
CA TYR A 708 12.29 -3.73 -22.66
C TYR A 708 12.90 -4.05 -24.03
N TYR A 709 14.18 -4.43 -24.08
CA TYR A 709 14.84 -4.84 -25.33
C TYR A 709 14.20 -6.09 -25.92
N ASN A 710 13.93 -7.12 -25.10
CA ASN A 710 13.29 -8.36 -25.52
C ASN A 710 11.87 -8.12 -26.05
N ILE A 711 11.06 -7.31 -25.34
CA ILE A 711 9.71 -6.93 -25.80
C ILE A 711 9.77 -6.15 -27.12
N MET A 712 10.77 -5.29 -27.31
CA MET A 712 10.97 -4.54 -28.56
C MET A 712 11.40 -5.47 -29.72
N GLU A 713 12.28 -6.44 -29.47
CA GLU A 713 12.65 -7.50 -30.41
C GLU A 713 11.44 -8.37 -30.81
N GLU A 714 10.61 -8.80 -29.85
CA GLU A 714 9.39 -9.58 -30.12
C GLU A 714 8.38 -8.77 -30.93
N THR A 715 8.12 -7.51 -30.55
CA THR A 715 7.26 -6.60 -31.29
C THR A 715 7.75 -6.42 -32.73
N LYS A 716 9.07 -6.27 -32.94
CA LYS A 716 9.70 -6.19 -34.25
C LYS A 716 9.57 -7.50 -35.04
N LYS A 717 9.72 -8.67 -34.41
CA LYS A 717 9.51 -9.99 -35.04
C LYS A 717 8.06 -10.16 -35.49
N VAL A 718 7.08 -9.84 -34.64
CA VAL A 718 5.64 -9.87 -34.96
C VAL A 718 5.31 -8.91 -36.11
N PHE A 719 5.84 -7.67 -36.08
CA PHE A 719 5.59 -6.70 -37.15
C PHE A 719 6.20 -7.15 -38.49
N LEU A 720 7.41 -7.72 -38.48
CA LEU A 720 8.02 -8.31 -39.68
C LEU A 720 7.26 -9.54 -40.19
N GLN A 721 6.67 -10.35 -39.31
CA GLN A 721 5.79 -11.47 -39.68
C GLN A 721 4.49 -10.98 -40.31
N ALA A 722 3.85 -9.95 -39.75
CA ALA A 722 2.67 -9.32 -40.32
C ALA A 722 2.97 -8.70 -41.71
N LEU A 723 4.13 -8.03 -41.88
CA LEU A 723 4.56 -7.52 -43.19
C LEU A 723 4.83 -8.64 -44.22
N ARG A 724 5.33 -9.81 -43.79
CA ARG A 724 5.49 -10.99 -44.67
C ARG A 724 4.13 -11.54 -45.10
N GLN A 725 3.19 -11.71 -44.16
CA GLN A 725 1.83 -12.16 -44.46
C GLN A 725 1.10 -11.17 -45.39
N TYR A 726 1.20 -9.86 -45.12
CA TYR A 726 0.66 -8.83 -46.00
C TYR A 726 1.24 -8.92 -47.42
N LYS A 727 2.57 -9.04 -47.57
CA LYS A 727 3.19 -9.22 -48.88
C LYS A 727 2.73 -10.51 -49.58
N GLN A 728 2.67 -11.64 -48.88
CA GLN A 728 2.20 -12.90 -49.43
C GLN A 728 0.76 -12.80 -49.96
N ASN A 729 -0.13 -12.17 -49.18
CA ASN A 729 -1.52 -11.94 -49.58
C ASN A 729 -1.64 -11.01 -50.80
N VAL A 730 -0.77 -9.99 -50.92
CA VAL A 730 -0.73 -9.05 -52.06
C VAL A 730 -0.08 -9.67 -53.31
N THR A 731 0.76 -10.69 -53.18
CA THR A 731 1.31 -11.46 -54.32
C THR A 731 0.52 -12.72 -54.67
N GLY A 732 -0.56 -13.00 -53.94
CA GLY A 732 -1.45 -14.15 -54.17
C GLY A 732 -2.69 -13.82 -55.01
N THR A 733 -2.76 -12.61 -55.56
CA THR A 733 -3.86 -12.06 -56.38
C THR A 733 -3.30 -11.47 -57.67
#